data_AF-A0AAV9P697-F1
#
_entry.id   AF-A0AAV9P697-F1
#
_cell.length_a   1.000
_cell.length_b   1.000
_cell.length_c   1.000
_cell.angle_alpha   90.00
_cell.angle_beta   90.00
_cell.angle_gamma   90.00
#
_symmetry.space_group_name_H-M   'P 1'
#
loop_
_entity.id
_entity.type
_entity.pdbx_description
1 polymer ?
#
loop_
_entity_poly.entity_id
_entity_poly.type
_entity_poly.pdbx_seq_one_letter_code
_entity_poly.pdbx_strand_id
1 'polypeptide(L)'
;MQRAAAVKPKARPRSLGDPSHGSNIYAYCNVRTRQVLYSLTRSLDSYQSLKQLPQLGPNTVPPKLRKDLWKPLYTISLPEPEHPYARSPIPRQPNPQGLDAFAKLREYRRLHELYWEPTEELSRKYSKDEIKDLQDKYDKRGGSKKESVYDIIKREKKKLRRGIVMDQKANSIADLAAVLSAQEKQGADRFGTQMQEAQLDRSQEIEKIMRLCRPARLHGGGLNRVDREIERVRETIKQIKEDRQQGKEVERGLTQTKQNQLYRLQRKKRDMAWAHETYKAVEERIASSHAFVRKLREGDEQFELPADGSDVASEAEQVIAALERKWDLADEKREQASRIEQEIRSEEVADEGHQPGSTETSQSAEQNQARHEEARFLLEEAERLELDLKPLETVEAKDRPTIDIADKRAGVLNTSSEALQRARNIYRSLDADLRRLKGRMKSENKIRKELTDALHLREGEIRQTLEQLTRPVAKARARAREEAESRASTEGSEITVSETKHEQMLRDQELLAQRDSLLAELEQGRNDHEKALKEVEEERTTSRKRLELRAKLAAVEHVLVTRGVGPEPHPVLERVLKSDAAENVEAVGEKQEADTMTAEAGATSNGSEIPPADASASSDNAVPTDPAISHEPIQTPEPRLVAFHELLPSFPRPNIDPSTLPKHDKIKHKLRRLAAPIFKTRGVKVQWANILDAEFAEQWPEHVEHEPMGLVRHTAKHPDYDAKMTVLDTAPHIEERAIEHGNIEADEVDEVDEEVQLEDAETQAVKRRQEKKAERQSEQVARKAVLDSLAQQMVAKLRDPQLKPLKTREAIKRSREQSRQHRAKRLERMVGGGAGEGSSADVNA
;
A
#
# COMPACT_ATOMS: atom_id res chain seq x y z
N MET A 1 21.46 -32.02 56.01
CA MET A 1 20.66 -32.15 54.77
C MET A 1 19.92 -30.85 54.50
N GLN A 2 20.56 -29.90 53.80
CA GLN A 2 19.93 -28.63 53.41
C GLN A 2 19.29 -28.80 52.03
N ARG A 3 17.95 -28.76 51.96
CA ARG A 3 17.21 -28.67 50.70
C ARG A 3 17.38 -27.24 50.16
N ALA A 4 18.34 -27.06 49.26
CA ALA A 4 18.44 -25.85 48.45
C ALA A 4 17.17 -25.74 47.59
N ALA A 5 16.30 -24.79 47.92
CA ALA A 5 15.14 -24.46 47.10
C ALA A 5 15.64 -23.96 45.74
N ALA A 6 15.45 -24.78 44.70
CA ALA A 6 15.74 -24.41 43.32
C ALA A 6 14.88 -23.20 42.94
N VAL A 7 15.44 -22.00 43.08
CA VAL A 7 14.85 -20.76 42.59
C VAL A 7 14.73 -20.91 41.08
N LYS A 8 13.50 -21.13 40.58
CA LYS A 8 13.22 -21.17 39.15
C LYS A 8 13.84 -19.91 38.52
N PRO A 9 14.76 -20.05 37.54
CA PRO A 9 15.40 -18.90 36.94
C PRO A 9 14.31 -18.00 36.37
N LYS A 10 14.27 -16.75 36.84
CA LYS A 10 13.36 -15.73 36.34
C LYS A 10 13.63 -15.61 34.83
N ALA A 11 12.69 -16.09 34.01
CA ALA A 11 12.84 -16.12 32.56
C ALA A 11 13.32 -14.76 32.09
N ARG A 12 14.52 -14.71 31.50
CA ARG A 12 15.07 -13.47 30.94
C ARG A 12 14.07 -12.99 29.87
N PRO A 13 13.80 -11.67 29.78
CA PRO A 13 12.97 -11.16 28.70
C PRO A 13 13.56 -11.67 27.38
N ARG A 14 12.73 -12.36 26.59
CA ARG A 14 13.12 -12.90 25.29
C ARG A 14 13.80 -11.80 24.49
N SER A 15 15.03 -12.04 24.08
CA SER A 15 15.85 -11.05 23.39
C SER A 15 15.22 -10.71 22.04
N LEU A 16 15.52 -9.52 21.51
CA LEU A 16 15.15 -9.03 20.18
C LEU A 16 15.55 -9.96 18.99
N GLY A 17 16.13 -11.13 19.26
CA GLY A 17 16.55 -12.12 18.26
C GLY A 17 15.68 -13.37 18.22
N ASP A 18 14.57 -13.43 18.96
CA ASP A 18 13.65 -14.57 18.83
C ASP A 18 13.02 -14.59 17.43
N PRO A 19 13.12 -15.70 16.68
CA PRO A 19 12.55 -15.85 15.34
C PRO A 19 11.08 -15.51 15.22
N SER A 20 10.32 -15.85 16.26
CA SER A 20 8.88 -15.68 16.33
C SER A 20 8.47 -14.23 16.61
N HIS A 21 9.43 -13.33 16.75
CA HIS A 21 9.16 -11.93 17.06
C HIS A 21 8.54 -11.25 15.84
N GLY A 22 7.37 -10.64 16.02
CA GLY A 22 6.61 -10.05 14.93
C GLY A 22 5.73 -11.05 14.17
N SER A 23 5.89 -12.36 14.33
CA SER A 23 4.97 -13.33 13.70
C SER A 23 3.56 -13.21 14.27
N ASN A 24 3.47 -12.92 15.57
CA ASN A 24 2.19 -12.80 16.27
C ASN A 24 2.07 -11.46 16.99
N ILE A 25 0.90 -10.84 16.90
CA ILE A 25 0.54 -9.60 17.61
C ILE A 25 -0.64 -9.90 18.52
N TYR A 26 -0.54 -9.50 19.78
CA TYR A 26 -1.57 -9.73 20.80
C TYR A 26 -2.17 -8.39 21.23
N ALA A 27 -3.49 -8.26 21.15
CA ALA A 27 -4.22 -7.13 21.71
C ALA A 27 -4.96 -7.54 22.97
N TYR A 28 -4.95 -6.67 23.98
CA TYR A 28 -5.60 -6.90 25.26
C TYR A 28 -6.53 -5.74 25.59
N CYS A 29 -7.76 -6.05 25.95
CA CYS A 29 -8.76 -5.07 26.34
C CYS A 29 -8.97 -5.07 27.86
N ASN A 30 -9.06 -3.89 28.44
CA ASN A 30 -9.48 -3.71 29.82
C ASN A 30 -10.99 -3.94 29.94
N VAL A 31 -11.41 -4.90 30.74
CA VAL A 31 -12.84 -5.28 30.88
C VAL A 31 -13.71 -4.12 31.38
N ARG A 32 -13.15 -3.17 32.15
CA ARG A 32 -13.91 -2.05 32.72
C ARG A 32 -13.80 -0.78 31.88
N THR A 33 -12.58 -0.39 31.50
CA THR A 33 -12.34 0.88 30.82
C THR A 33 -12.34 0.78 29.30
N ARG A 34 -12.36 -0.44 28.74
CA ARG A 34 -12.25 -0.73 27.30
C ARG A 34 -11.02 -0.15 26.61
N GLN A 35 -10.01 0.20 27.40
CA GLN A 35 -8.69 0.55 26.89
C GLN A 35 -8.04 -0.69 26.28
N VAL A 36 -7.35 -0.51 25.16
CA VAL A 36 -6.65 -1.59 24.47
C VAL A 36 -5.14 -1.45 24.65
N LEU A 37 -4.40 -2.54 24.77
CA LEU A 37 -2.94 -2.58 24.84
C LEU A 37 -2.42 -3.59 23.81
N TYR A 38 -1.39 -3.22 23.06
CA TYR A 38 -0.76 -4.10 22.08
C TYR A 38 0.54 -4.70 22.65
N SER A 39 0.82 -5.96 22.32
CA SER A 39 2.06 -6.63 22.70
C SER A 39 2.52 -7.57 21.59
N LEU A 40 3.82 -7.63 21.32
CA LEU A 40 4.45 -8.66 20.48
C LEU A 40 4.66 -9.98 21.23
N THR A 41 4.37 -10.01 22.53
CA THR A 41 4.51 -11.19 23.38
C THR A 41 3.17 -11.58 23.97
N ARG A 42 3.00 -12.89 24.13
CA ARG A 42 1.81 -13.53 24.72
C ARG A 42 1.55 -13.08 26.17
N SER A 43 2.56 -12.62 26.89
CA SER A 43 2.39 -12.09 28.25
C SER A 43 2.54 -10.58 28.25
N LEU A 44 1.60 -9.88 28.88
CA LEU A 44 1.65 -8.43 28.98
C LEU A 44 2.76 -7.98 29.93
N ASP A 45 3.80 -7.32 29.41
CA ASP A 45 4.82 -6.71 30.27
C ASP A 45 4.26 -5.43 30.90
N SER A 46 4.25 -5.37 32.24
CA SER A 46 3.70 -4.23 32.96
C SER A 46 4.43 -2.93 32.65
N TYR A 47 5.75 -2.95 32.46
CA TYR A 47 6.50 -1.71 32.27
C TYR A 47 6.31 -1.12 30.87
N GLN A 48 6.46 -1.94 29.83
CA GLN A 48 6.29 -1.48 28.45
C GLN A 48 4.83 -1.13 28.13
N SER A 49 3.88 -1.89 28.65
CA SER A 49 2.46 -1.70 28.30
C SER A 49 1.84 -0.50 29.01
N LEU A 50 2.29 -0.17 30.24
CA LEU A 50 1.84 1.05 30.92
C LEU A 50 2.21 2.33 30.16
N LYS A 51 3.31 2.33 29.39
CA LYS A 51 3.72 3.47 28.56
C LYS A 51 2.76 3.75 27.39
N GLN A 52 1.92 2.78 27.04
CA GLN A 52 0.92 2.98 26.00
C GLN A 52 -0.34 3.66 26.54
N LEU A 53 -0.56 3.73 27.86
CA LEU A 53 -1.76 4.35 28.43
C LEU A 53 -1.59 5.88 28.55
N PRO A 54 -2.52 6.68 28.01
CA PRO A 54 -2.46 8.14 28.11
C PRO A 54 -2.80 8.60 29.53
N GLN A 55 -2.10 9.64 30.00
CA GLN A 55 -2.37 10.24 31.30
C GLN A 55 -3.54 11.24 31.20
N LEU A 56 -4.76 10.73 31.34
CA LEU A 56 -6.01 11.53 31.26
C LEU A 56 -6.44 12.17 32.59
N GLY A 57 -5.62 12.03 33.63
CA GLY A 57 -5.85 12.58 34.97
C GLY A 57 -5.46 11.63 36.10
N PRO A 58 -5.72 12.01 37.37
CA PRO A 58 -5.45 11.14 38.51
C PRO A 58 -6.26 9.84 38.39
N ASN A 59 -5.64 8.71 38.77
CA ASN A 59 -6.23 7.37 38.75
C ASN A 59 -6.65 6.84 37.37
N THR A 60 -6.18 7.45 36.28
CA THR A 60 -6.46 6.96 34.92
C THR A 60 -5.48 5.88 34.50
N VAL A 61 -4.20 6.05 34.84
CA VAL A 61 -3.15 5.05 34.64
C VAL A 61 -2.94 4.29 35.94
N PRO A 62 -3.18 2.97 35.99
CA PRO A 62 -2.92 2.17 37.19
C PRO A 62 -1.40 2.06 37.42
N PRO A 63 -0.92 1.98 38.68
CA PRO A 63 0.51 1.84 38.97
C PRO A 63 1.08 0.49 38.50
N LYS A 64 0.24 -0.54 38.42
CA LYS A 64 0.58 -1.88 37.95
C LYS A 64 -0.60 -2.49 37.21
N LEU A 65 -0.32 -3.26 36.17
CA LEU A 65 -1.35 -3.97 35.43
C LEU A 65 -1.86 -5.17 36.23
N ARG A 66 -3.18 -5.21 36.41
CA ARG A 66 -3.92 -6.23 37.14
C ARG A 66 -4.40 -7.31 36.18
N LYS A 67 -3.90 -8.55 36.33
CA LYS A 67 -4.16 -9.65 35.37
C LYS A 67 -5.65 -9.97 35.17
N ASP A 68 -6.47 -9.74 36.19
CA ASP A 68 -7.92 -9.95 36.19
C ASP A 68 -8.68 -8.95 35.31
N LEU A 69 -8.16 -7.74 35.15
CA LEU A 69 -8.83 -6.66 34.40
C LEU A 69 -8.48 -6.66 32.91
N TRP A 70 -7.40 -7.34 32.52
CA TRP A 70 -6.94 -7.37 31.13
C TRP A 70 -7.22 -8.74 30.53
N LYS A 71 -8.08 -8.76 29.51
CA LYS A 71 -8.40 -9.96 28.73
C LYS A 71 -7.86 -9.82 27.32
N PRO A 72 -7.42 -10.91 26.68
CA PRO A 72 -7.08 -10.86 25.26
C PRO A 72 -8.32 -10.46 24.47
N LEU A 73 -8.15 -9.54 23.53
CA LEU A 73 -9.19 -9.06 22.61
C LEU A 73 -9.12 -9.85 21.30
N TYR A 74 -7.96 -9.79 20.66
CA TYR A 74 -7.65 -10.58 19.47
C TYR A 74 -6.15 -10.93 19.45
N THR A 75 -5.81 -11.97 18.69
CA THR A 75 -4.44 -12.36 18.35
C THR A 75 -4.33 -12.46 16.85
N ILE A 76 -3.34 -11.81 16.27
CA ILE A 76 -3.07 -11.86 14.83
C ILE A 76 -1.87 -12.77 14.64
N SER A 77 -2.01 -13.74 13.75
CA SER A 77 -0.93 -14.58 13.26
C SER A 77 -0.65 -14.21 11.81
N LEU A 78 0.55 -13.73 11.54
CA LEU A 78 0.97 -13.28 10.22
C LEU A 78 1.76 -14.39 9.53
N PRO A 79 1.62 -14.52 8.19
CA PRO A 79 2.36 -15.52 7.44
C PRO A 79 3.87 -15.28 7.58
N GLU A 80 4.64 -16.37 7.57
CA GLU A 80 6.09 -16.27 7.53
C GLU A 80 6.51 -15.58 6.21
N PRO A 81 7.45 -14.61 6.24
CA PRO A 81 7.84 -13.90 5.04
C PRO A 81 8.48 -14.87 4.04
N GLU A 82 7.75 -15.16 2.96
CA GLU A 82 8.29 -15.83 1.79
C GLU A 82 9.34 -14.92 1.17
N HIS A 83 10.62 -15.25 1.30
CA HIS A 83 11.69 -14.51 0.63
C HIS A 83 12.02 -15.21 -0.69
N PRO A 84 11.56 -14.70 -1.86
CA PRO A 84 11.66 -15.42 -3.14
C PRO A 84 13.10 -15.76 -3.55
N TYR A 85 14.07 -15.01 -3.01
CA TYR A 85 15.49 -15.12 -3.38
C TYR A 85 16.35 -15.81 -2.32
N ALA A 86 15.77 -16.30 -1.22
CA ALA A 86 16.54 -16.96 -0.17
C ALA A 86 16.79 -18.43 -0.55
N ARG A 87 17.81 -18.69 -1.38
CA ARG A 87 18.29 -20.06 -1.69
C ARG A 87 18.88 -20.80 -0.48
N SER A 88 18.90 -20.18 0.69
CA SER A 88 19.36 -20.76 1.94
C SER A 88 18.48 -20.25 3.07
N PRO A 89 18.11 -21.07 4.07
CA PRO A 89 17.41 -20.62 5.26
C PRO A 89 18.30 -19.61 6.00
N ILE A 90 18.11 -18.32 5.72
CA ILE A 90 18.78 -17.25 6.45
C ILE A 90 18.35 -17.36 7.92
N PRO A 91 19.26 -17.19 8.91
CA PRO A 91 18.91 -17.20 10.32
C PRO A 91 17.69 -16.32 10.58
N ARG A 92 16.66 -16.95 11.18
CA ARG A 92 15.28 -16.48 11.27
C ARG A 92 15.20 -15.05 11.79
N GLN A 93 14.98 -14.11 10.88
CA GLN A 93 14.78 -12.70 11.21
C GLN A 93 13.37 -12.50 11.76
N PRO A 94 13.15 -11.48 12.62
CA PRO A 94 11.81 -11.12 13.05
C PRO A 94 10.92 -10.78 11.84
N ASN A 95 9.65 -11.15 11.89
CA ASN A 95 8.72 -10.91 10.78
C ASN A 95 8.50 -9.39 10.62
N PRO A 96 8.98 -8.78 9.53
CA PRO A 96 8.93 -7.33 9.38
C PRO A 96 7.52 -6.81 9.12
N GLN A 97 6.62 -7.63 8.55
CA GLN A 97 5.22 -7.25 8.35
C GLN A 97 4.52 -7.01 9.69
N GLY A 98 4.77 -7.88 10.68
CA GLY A 98 4.16 -7.71 11.99
C GLY A 98 4.79 -6.63 12.84
N LEU A 99 6.08 -6.36 12.68
CA LEU A 99 6.71 -5.20 13.30
C LEU A 99 6.15 -3.89 12.76
N ASP A 100 5.94 -3.80 11.44
CA ASP A 100 5.31 -2.64 10.79
C ASP A 100 3.85 -2.48 11.24
N ALA A 101 3.06 -3.56 11.23
CA ALA A 101 1.67 -3.54 11.69
C ALA A 101 1.57 -3.12 13.15
N PHE A 102 2.42 -3.66 14.02
CA PHE A 102 2.47 -3.29 15.44
C PHE A 102 2.84 -1.81 15.66
N ALA A 103 3.77 -1.27 14.86
CA ALA A 103 4.11 0.15 14.91
C ALA A 103 2.92 1.02 14.51
N LYS A 104 2.28 0.72 13.38
CA LYS A 104 1.10 1.46 12.87
C LYS A 104 -0.09 1.39 13.83
N LEU A 105 -0.40 0.24 14.40
CA LEU A 105 -1.45 0.10 15.43
C LEU A 105 -1.22 1.01 16.65
N ARG A 106 0.03 1.15 17.08
CA ARG A 106 0.39 2.04 18.19
C ARG A 106 0.31 3.51 17.79
N GLU A 107 0.63 3.83 16.55
CA GLU A 107 0.49 5.18 16.00
C GLU A 107 -0.99 5.57 15.88
N TYR A 108 -1.84 4.74 15.27
CA TYR A 108 -3.28 5.01 15.16
C TYR A 108 -3.95 5.17 16.52
N ARG A 109 -3.62 4.29 17.47
CA ARG A 109 -4.10 4.46 18.83
C ARG A 109 -3.68 5.81 19.43
N ARG A 110 -2.42 6.22 19.25
CA ARG A 110 -1.95 7.52 19.74
C ARG A 110 -2.69 8.68 19.05
N LEU A 111 -3.01 8.54 17.76
CA LEU A 111 -3.82 9.50 17.03
C LEU A 111 -5.25 9.57 17.60
N HIS A 112 -5.92 8.45 17.86
CA HIS A 112 -7.25 8.43 18.50
C HIS A 112 -7.25 9.05 19.90
N GLU A 113 -6.13 9.00 20.61
CA GLU A 113 -6.00 9.64 21.93
C GLU A 113 -5.76 11.16 21.84
N LEU A 114 -5.09 11.64 20.78
CA LEU A 114 -4.67 13.05 20.63
C LEU A 114 -5.59 13.88 19.73
N TYR A 115 -6.05 13.31 18.62
CA TYR A 115 -6.78 13.94 17.52
C TYR A 115 -8.17 13.29 17.36
N TRP A 116 -8.98 13.34 18.40
CA TRP A 116 -10.37 12.88 18.34
C TRP A 116 -11.32 14.08 18.27
N GLU A 117 -12.40 13.90 17.54
CA GLU A 117 -13.44 14.91 17.41
C GLU A 117 -14.44 14.80 18.58
N PRO A 118 -14.75 15.92 19.26
CA PRO A 118 -15.77 15.92 20.29
C PRO A 118 -17.11 15.41 19.76
N THR A 119 -17.58 14.29 20.33
CA THR A 119 -18.94 13.79 20.08
C THR A 119 -19.96 14.90 20.30
N GLU A 120 -21.06 14.87 19.54
CA GLU A 120 -22.14 15.85 19.65
C GLU A 120 -22.62 16.04 21.09
N GLU A 121 -22.69 14.97 21.90
CA GLU A 121 -23.02 15.05 23.33
C GLU A 121 -22.06 15.93 24.14
N LEU A 122 -20.76 15.88 23.80
CA LEU A 122 -19.74 16.66 24.49
C LEU A 122 -19.77 18.13 24.02
N SER A 123 -20.07 18.34 22.74
CA SER A 123 -20.22 19.68 22.15
C SER A 123 -21.52 20.36 22.58
N ARG A 124 -22.60 19.59 22.76
CA ARG A 124 -23.93 20.07 23.13
C ARG A 124 -23.88 20.97 24.35
N LYS A 125 -24.54 22.11 24.23
CA LYS A 125 -24.75 23.04 25.35
C LYS A 125 -25.83 22.47 26.25
N TYR A 126 -25.63 22.57 27.56
CA TYR A 126 -26.65 22.16 28.53
C TYR A 126 -27.86 23.09 28.42
N SER A 127 -29.06 22.51 28.46
CA SER A 127 -30.31 23.29 28.47
C SER A 127 -30.45 24.07 29.78
N LYS A 128 -31.20 25.19 29.76
CA LYS A 128 -31.50 25.96 30.98
C LYS A 128 -32.18 25.11 32.04
N ASP A 129 -33.04 24.19 31.62
CA ASP A 129 -33.74 23.27 32.53
C ASP A 129 -32.79 22.25 33.14
N GLU A 130 -31.86 21.69 32.35
CA GLU A 130 -30.81 20.79 32.85
C GLU A 130 -29.88 21.51 33.85
N ILE A 131 -29.55 22.78 33.58
CA ILE A 131 -28.76 23.61 34.48
C ILE A 131 -29.52 23.84 35.80
N LYS A 132 -30.82 24.12 35.73
CA LYS A 132 -31.69 24.28 36.92
C LYS A 132 -31.79 22.98 37.72
N ASP A 133 -31.96 21.84 37.07
CA ASP A 133 -31.98 20.53 37.73
C ASP A 133 -30.66 20.20 38.42
N LEU A 134 -29.54 20.56 37.78
CA LEU A 134 -28.20 20.40 38.37
C LEU A 134 -27.99 21.35 39.56
N GLN A 135 -28.52 22.57 39.49
CA GLN A 135 -28.56 23.53 40.61
C GLN A 135 -29.36 22.97 41.78
N ASP A 136 -30.57 22.47 41.54
CA ASP A 136 -31.42 21.89 42.59
C ASP A 136 -30.76 20.65 43.22
N LYS A 137 -30.13 19.78 42.41
CA LYS A 137 -29.37 18.62 42.91
C LYS A 137 -28.16 19.06 43.74
N TYR A 138 -27.52 20.15 43.36
CA TYR A 138 -26.37 20.71 44.06
C TYR A 138 -26.77 21.28 45.42
N ASP A 139 -27.84 22.08 45.45
CA ASP A 139 -28.36 22.70 46.67
C ASP A 139 -28.87 21.64 47.67
N LYS A 140 -29.55 20.60 47.17
CA LYS A 140 -29.99 19.45 47.99
C LYS A 140 -28.85 18.68 48.66
N ARG A 141 -27.66 18.64 48.05
CA ARG A 141 -26.47 17.99 48.64
C ARG A 141 -25.78 18.84 49.70
N GLY A 142 -26.30 20.05 49.97
CA GLY A 142 -25.70 21.00 50.90
C GLY A 142 -24.45 21.64 50.32
N GLY A 143 -24.53 22.06 49.04
CA GLY A 143 -23.45 22.57 48.21
C GLY A 143 -22.34 23.34 48.94
N SER A 144 -21.10 23.16 48.48
CA SER A 144 -19.96 23.93 48.97
C SER A 144 -20.08 25.38 48.49
N LYS A 145 -19.93 26.38 49.36
CA LYS A 145 -19.98 27.80 48.94
C LYS A 145 -18.97 28.17 47.81
N LYS A 146 -18.02 27.29 47.49
CA LYS A 146 -16.95 27.51 46.50
C LYS A 146 -17.15 26.81 45.14
N GLU A 147 -18.07 25.85 45.01
CA GLU A 147 -18.32 25.20 43.71
C GLU A 147 -19.58 25.78 43.07
N SER A 148 -19.52 26.06 41.76
CA SER A 148 -20.67 26.47 40.94
C SER A 148 -21.25 25.27 40.19
N VAL A 149 -22.50 25.35 39.74
CA VAL A 149 -23.10 24.35 38.82
C VAL A 149 -22.28 24.18 37.55
N TYR A 150 -21.64 25.24 37.06
CA TYR A 150 -20.76 25.16 35.91
C TYR A 150 -19.53 24.26 36.17
N ASP A 151 -19.05 24.16 37.40
CA ASP A 151 -17.96 23.24 37.76
C ASP A 151 -18.41 21.77 37.72
N ILE A 152 -19.66 21.51 38.07
CA ILE A 152 -20.28 20.18 37.97
C ILE A 152 -20.40 19.79 36.49
N ILE A 153 -20.98 20.67 35.68
CA ILE A 153 -21.09 20.49 34.23
C ILE A 153 -19.70 20.23 33.61
N LYS A 154 -18.70 21.03 33.98
CA LYS A 154 -17.31 20.86 33.52
C LYS A 154 -16.73 19.50 33.95
N ARG A 155 -17.05 19.03 35.16
CA ARG A 155 -16.60 17.72 35.68
C ARG A 155 -17.29 16.56 34.95
N GLU A 156 -18.59 16.69 34.65
CA GLU A 156 -19.36 15.71 33.89
C GLU A 156 -18.86 15.61 32.45
N LYS A 157 -18.72 16.75 31.74
CA LYS A 157 -18.08 16.78 30.42
C LYS A 157 -16.66 16.21 30.45
N LYS A 158 -15.85 16.56 31.46
CA LYS A 158 -14.50 15.97 31.61
C LYS A 158 -14.55 14.45 31.86
N LYS A 159 -15.54 13.95 32.60
CA LYS A 159 -15.72 12.51 32.83
C LYS A 159 -16.14 11.81 31.54
N LEU A 160 -17.08 12.38 30.80
CA LEU A 160 -17.54 11.87 29.50
C LEU A 160 -16.38 11.82 28.50
N ARG A 161 -15.63 12.92 28.36
CA ARG A 161 -14.40 12.98 27.56
C ARG A 161 -13.42 11.87 27.92
N ARG A 162 -13.14 11.66 29.22
CA ARG A 162 -12.25 10.58 29.64
C ARG A 162 -12.80 9.20 29.27
N GLY A 163 -14.12 8.99 29.39
CA GLY A 163 -14.78 7.75 28.99
C GLY A 163 -14.59 7.46 27.50
N ILE A 164 -14.90 8.44 26.66
CA ILE A 164 -14.75 8.35 25.19
C ILE A 164 -13.30 8.06 24.81
N VAL A 165 -12.35 8.84 25.32
CA VAL A 165 -10.92 8.64 24.99
C VAL A 165 -10.37 7.32 25.55
N MET A 166 -10.95 6.76 26.62
CA MET A 166 -10.56 5.45 27.14
C MET A 166 -11.14 4.28 26.36
N ASP A 167 -12.32 4.42 25.76
CA ASP A 167 -12.97 3.37 24.99
C ASP A 167 -12.33 3.25 23.60
N GLN A 168 -11.29 2.43 23.52
CA GLN A 168 -10.49 2.22 22.30
C GLN A 168 -10.77 0.86 21.67
N LYS A 169 -11.79 0.14 22.14
CA LYS A 169 -12.06 -1.24 21.68
C LYS A 169 -12.45 -1.26 20.19
N ALA A 170 -13.49 -0.53 19.81
CA ALA A 170 -13.95 -0.47 18.42
C ALA A 170 -12.86 0.12 17.50
N ASN A 171 -12.26 1.23 17.91
CA ASN A 171 -11.16 1.88 17.17
C ASN A 171 -10.00 0.92 16.91
N SER A 172 -9.57 0.12 17.91
CA SER A 172 -8.47 -0.83 17.71
C SER A 172 -8.74 -1.89 16.64
N ILE A 173 -10.01 -2.25 16.45
CA ILE A 173 -10.44 -3.26 15.49
C ILE A 173 -10.50 -2.65 14.09
N ALA A 174 -11.10 -1.46 13.96
CA ALA A 174 -11.07 -0.68 12.73
C ALA A 174 -9.62 -0.36 12.30
N ASP A 175 -8.77 0.04 13.24
CA ASP A 175 -7.34 0.29 13.01
C ASP A 175 -6.63 -0.95 12.48
N LEU A 176 -6.95 -2.14 13.03
CA LEU A 176 -6.37 -3.38 12.54
C LEU A 176 -6.73 -3.65 11.08
N ALA A 177 -8.02 -3.55 10.74
CA ALA A 177 -8.47 -3.73 9.37
C ALA A 177 -7.78 -2.71 8.44
N ALA A 178 -7.76 -1.44 8.82
CA ALA A 178 -7.10 -0.37 8.06
C ALA A 178 -5.59 -0.62 7.87
N VAL A 179 -4.88 -1.09 8.91
CA VAL A 179 -3.45 -1.46 8.82
C VAL A 179 -3.24 -2.59 7.83
N LEU A 180 -4.07 -3.63 7.86
CA LEU A 180 -3.93 -4.77 6.96
C LEU A 180 -4.26 -4.40 5.51
N SER A 181 -5.30 -3.61 5.26
CA SER A 181 -5.62 -3.10 3.91
C SER A 181 -4.51 -2.18 3.37
N ALA A 182 -3.93 -1.32 4.23
CA ALA A 182 -2.81 -0.49 3.84
C ALA A 182 -1.55 -1.31 3.53
N GLN A 183 -1.32 -2.40 4.28
CA GLN A 183 -0.22 -3.33 4.02
C GLN A 183 -0.42 -4.10 2.71
N GLU A 184 -1.64 -4.54 2.41
CA GLU A 184 -1.96 -5.21 1.14
C GLU A 184 -1.65 -4.33 -0.06
N LYS A 185 -2.17 -3.10 -0.05
CA LYS A 185 -1.90 -2.11 -1.10
C LYS A 185 -0.40 -1.84 -1.25
N GLN A 186 0.29 -1.63 -0.14
CA GLN A 186 1.74 -1.44 -0.13
C GLN A 186 2.50 -2.68 -0.64
N GLY A 187 2.00 -3.88 -0.35
CA GLY A 187 2.50 -5.14 -0.85
C GLY A 187 2.36 -5.24 -2.36
N ALA A 188 1.18 -4.94 -2.91
CA ALA A 188 0.89 -4.94 -4.34
C ALA A 188 1.77 -3.95 -5.12
N ASP A 189 1.86 -2.70 -4.66
CA ASP A 189 2.69 -1.66 -5.28
C ASP A 189 4.18 -2.05 -5.30
N ARG A 190 4.67 -2.60 -4.18
CA ARG A 190 6.06 -3.06 -4.06
C ARG A 190 6.32 -4.29 -4.91
N PHE A 191 5.39 -5.24 -4.93
CA PHE A 191 5.51 -6.45 -5.71
C PHE A 191 5.61 -6.11 -7.20
N GLY A 192 4.74 -5.26 -7.72
CA GLY A 192 4.80 -4.78 -9.11
C GLY A 192 6.12 -4.09 -9.42
N THR A 193 6.56 -3.17 -8.56
CA THR A 193 7.83 -2.44 -8.74
C THR A 193 9.05 -3.37 -8.68
N GLN A 194 9.10 -4.29 -7.70
CA GLN A 194 10.18 -5.25 -7.54
C GLN A 194 10.21 -6.25 -8.70
N MET A 195 9.05 -6.68 -9.20
CA MET A 195 8.94 -7.59 -10.34
C MET A 195 9.42 -6.91 -11.63
N GLN A 196 8.99 -5.67 -11.90
CA GLN A 196 9.49 -4.90 -13.04
C GLN A 196 11.00 -4.62 -12.95
N GLU A 197 11.49 -4.27 -11.76
CA GLU A 197 12.94 -4.07 -11.55
C GLU A 197 13.70 -5.39 -11.73
N ALA A 198 13.18 -6.50 -11.21
CA ALA A 198 13.78 -7.82 -11.38
C ALA A 198 13.80 -8.25 -12.86
N GLN A 199 12.73 -7.99 -13.61
CA GLN A 199 12.66 -8.23 -15.06
C GLN A 199 13.64 -7.35 -15.84
N LEU A 200 13.75 -6.07 -15.50
CA LEU A 200 14.72 -5.16 -16.13
C LEU A 200 16.17 -5.56 -15.80
N ASP A 201 16.42 -5.93 -14.56
CA ASP A 201 17.72 -6.44 -14.13
C ASP A 201 18.08 -7.71 -14.88
N ARG A 202 17.09 -8.59 -15.02
CA ARG A 202 17.22 -9.86 -15.72
C ARG A 202 17.47 -9.63 -17.20
N SER A 203 16.76 -8.71 -17.85
CA SER A 203 16.98 -8.39 -19.27
C SER A 203 18.36 -7.78 -19.50
N GLN A 204 18.81 -6.86 -18.64
CA GLN A 204 20.18 -6.32 -18.67
C GLN A 204 21.23 -7.40 -18.41
N GLU A 205 20.92 -8.35 -17.53
CA GLU A 205 21.77 -9.50 -17.25
C GLU A 205 21.94 -10.37 -18.49
N ILE A 206 20.83 -10.70 -19.15
CA ILE A 206 20.82 -11.48 -20.38
C ILE A 206 21.54 -10.74 -21.50
N GLU A 207 21.28 -9.46 -21.69
CA GLU A 207 21.99 -8.62 -22.68
C GLU A 207 23.49 -8.66 -22.42
N LYS A 208 23.91 -8.59 -21.15
CA LYS A 208 25.31 -8.73 -20.76
C LYS A 208 25.87 -10.12 -21.06
N ILE A 209 25.13 -11.21 -20.81
CA ILE A 209 25.52 -12.58 -21.19
C ILE A 209 25.75 -12.66 -22.70
N MET A 210 24.79 -12.20 -23.48
CA MET A 210 24.84 -12.22 -24.94
C MET A 210 26.03 -11.39 -25.47
N ARG A 211 26.27 -10.22 -24.89
CA ARG A 211 27.40 -9.34 -25.22
C ARG A 211 28.75 -9.98 -24.91
N LEU A 212 28.85 -10.76 -23.82
CA LEU A 212 30.08 -11.48 -23.45
C LEU A 212 30.29 -12.77 -24.24
N CYS A 213 29.20 -13.45 -24.60
CA CYS A 213 29.22 -14.68 -25.39
C CYS A 213 29.66 -14.41 -26.85
N ARG A 214 29.20 -13.32 -27.47
CA ARG A 214 29.53 -12.96 -28.86
C ARG A 214 31.06 -12.99 -29.16
N PRO A 215 31.93 -12.32 -28.39
CA PRO A 215 33.38 -12.41 -28.60
C PRO A 215 33.98 -13.77 -28.21
N ALA A 216 33.35 -14.53 -27.30
CA ALA A 216 33.81 -15.87 -26.96
C ALA A 216 33.58 -16.88 -28.09
N ARG A 217 32.47 -16.75 -28.85
CA ARG A 217 32.11 -17.64 -29.98
C ARG A 217 32.89 -17.39 -31.27
N LEU A 218 33.34 -16.15 -31.52
CA LEU A 218 34.11 -15.82 -32.73
C LEU A 218 35.33 -16.75 -32.79
N HIS A 219 35.47 -17.50 -33.89
CA HIS A 219 36.42 -18.61 -34.11
C HIS A 219 37.92 -18.21 -34.04
N GLY A 220 38.25 -17.01 -33.55
CA GLY A 220 39.61 -16.50 -33.29
C GLY A 220 39.96 -16.31 -31.81
N GLY A 221 39.18 -16.85 -30.87
CA GLY A 221 39.58 -16.95 -29.46
C GLY A 221 39.50 -15.63 -28.69
N GLY A 222 38.30 -15.06 -28.52
CA GLY A 222 38.12 -13.89 -27.64
C GLY A 222 38.59 -14.13 -26.20
N LEU A 223 38.44 -15.36 -25.69
CA LEU A 223 39.03 -15.81 -24.42
C LEU A 223 40.57 -15.79 -24.48
N ASN A 224 41.17 -16.34 -25.55
CA ASN A 224 42.62 -16.35 -25.77
C ASN A 224 43.20 -14.92 -25.86
N ARG A 225 42.44 -13.94 -26.35
CA ARG A 225 42.84 -12.53 -26.34
C ARG A 225 42.92 -11.98 -24.92
N VAL A 226 41.93 -12.27 -24.07
CA VAL A 226 41.93 -11.85 -22.66
C VAL A 226 43.07 -12.55 -21.91
N ASP A 227 43.37 -13.81 -22.21
CA ASP A 227 44.51 -14.52 -21.63
C ASP A 227 45.86 -13.87 -21.98
N ARG A 228 46.07 -13.54 -23.26
CA ARG A 228 47.26 -12.78 -23.68
C ARG A 228 47.36 -11.39 -23.02
N GLU A 229 46.25 -10.75 -22.68
CA GLU A 229 46.25 -9.50 -21.92
C GLU A 229 46.61 -9.72 -20.44
N ILE A 230 46.10 -10.80 -19.83
CA ILE A 230 46.42 -11.21 -18.46
C ILE A 230 47.92 -11.50 -18.33
N GLU A 231 48.49 -12.24 -19.27
CA GLU A 231 49.92 -12.58 -19.30
C GLU A 231 50.79 -11.31 -19.39
N ARG A 232 50.49 -10.42 -20.34
CA ARG A 232 51.19 -9.13 -20.46
C ARG A 232 51.13 -8.30 -19.17
N VAL A 233 49.96 -8.22 -18.51
CA VAL A 233 49.85 -7.49 -17.23
C VAL A 233 50.66 -8.18 -16.12
N ARG A 234 50.67 -9.51 -16.05
CA ARG A 234 51.50 -10.27 -15.10
C ARG A 234 52.99 -10.01 -15.30
N GLU A 235 53.45 -9.99 -16.55
CA GLU A 235 54.84 -9.66 -16.90
C GLU A 235 55.19 -8.24 -16.49
N THR A 236 54.32 -7.25 -16.75
CA THR A 236 54.57 -5.87 -16.28
C THR A 236 54.62 -5.76 -14.76
N ILE A 237 53.79 -6.50 -14.02
CA ILE A 237 53.86 -6.55 -12.55
C ILE A 237 55.19 -7.16 -12.11
N LYS A 238 55.68 -8.19 -12.81
CA LYS A 238 56.97 -8.83 -12.52
C LYS A 238 58.12 -7.85 -12.77
N GLN A 239 58.15 -7.17 -13.91
CA GLN A 239 59.14 -6.15 -14.25
C GLN A 239 59.14 -5.00 -13.23
N ILE A 240 57.96 -4.48 -12.84
CA ILE A 240 57.84 -3.43 -11.82
C ILE A 240 58.43 -3.88 -10.47
N LYS A 241 58.24 -5.15 -10.10
CA LYS A 241 58.83 -5.71 -8.87
C LYS A 241 60.35 -5.84 -8.98
N GLU A 242 60.85 -6.27 -10.14
CA GLU A 242 62.29 -6.38 -10.43
C GLU A 242 62.96 -5.00 -10.43
N ASP A 243 62.38 -4.00 -11.10
CA ASP A 243 62.87 -2.61 -11.11
C ASP A 243 62.91 -2.00 -9.70
N ARG A 244 61.90 -2.30 -8.88
CA ARG A 244 61.87 -1.88 -7.47
C ARG A 244 62.98 -2.56 -6.65
N GLN A 245 63.34 -3.80 -6.95
CA GLN A 245 64.48 -4.48 -6.32
C GLN A 245 65.82 -3.90 -6.79
N GLN A 246 65.89 -3.41 -8.03
CA GLN A 246 67.07 -2.74 -8.61
C GLN A 246 67.24 -1.28 -8.15
N GLY A 247 66.38 -0.76 -7.27
CA GLY A 247 66.45 0.61 -6.77
C GLY A 247 66.00 1.68 -7.76
N LYS A 248 65.37 1.29 -8.88
CA LYS A 248 64.79 2.26 -9.81
C LYS A 248 63.55 2.90 -9.19
N GLU A 249 63.40 4.20 -9.40
CA GLU A 249 62.28 4.97 -8.87
C GLU A 249 60.98 4.59 -9.60
N VAL A 250 60.20 3.69 -9.00
CA VAL A 250 58.86 3.32 -9.50
C VAL A 250 57.82 4.18 -8.78
N GLU A 251 56.91 4.76 -9.55
CA GLU A 251 55.80 5.55 -9.05
C GLU A 251 54.98 4.78 -8.00
N ARG A 252 54.86 5.34 -6.80
CA ARG A 252 54.13 4.74 -5.67
C ARG A 252 52.65 4.62 -6.04
N GLY A 253 52.22 3.42 -6.42
CA GLY A 253 50.84 3.13 -6.81
C GLY A 253 50.71 2.34 -8.12
N LEU A 254 51.75 2.31 -8.96
CA LEU A 254 51.71 1.61 -10.24
C LEU A 254 51.49 0.10 -10.08
N THR A 255 52.07 -0.51 -9.05
CA THR A 255 51.81 -1.93 -8.75
C THR A 255 50.34 -2.18 -8.40
N GLN A 256 49.73 -1.29 -7.60
CA GLN A 256 48.32 -1.41 -7.20
C GLN A 256 47.38 -1.23 -8.40
N THR A 257 47.67 -0.28 -9.29
CA THR A 257 46.87 -0.07 -10.50
C THR A 257 46.95 -1.27 -11.44
N LYS A 258 48.14 -1.86 -11.62
CA LYS A 258 48.32 -3.09 -12.40
C LYS A 258 47.67 -4.31 -11.75
N GLN A 259 47.72 -4.45 -10.43
CA GLN A 259 46.99 -5.51 -9.71
C GLN A 259 45.46 -5.38 -9.86
N ASN A 260 44.93 -4.15 -9.75
CA ASN A 260 43.52 -3.88 -10.02
C ASN A 260 43.15 -4.19 -11.48
N GLN A 261 44.05 -3.89 -12.44
CA GLN A 261 43.88 -4.24 -13.85
C GLN A 261 43.86 -5.76 -14.05
N LEU A 262 44.79 -6.50 -13.42
CA LEU A 262 44.83 -7.96 -13.46
C LEU A 262 43.55 -8.58 -12.90
N TYR A 263 43.06 -8.09 -11.76
CA TYR A 263 41.80 -8.54 -11.16
C TYR A 263 40.60 -8.30 -12.10
N ARG A 264 40.53 -7.13 -12.76
CA ARG A 264 39.49 -6.82 -13.74
C ARG A 264 39.54 -7.76 -14.95
N LEU A 265 40.72 -8.06 -15.48
CA LEU A 265 40.89 -8.98 -16.61
C LEU A 265 40.54 -10.43 -16.23
N GLN A 266 40.97 -10.89 -15.06
CA GLN A 266 40.62 -12.23 -14.55
C GLN A 266 39.11 -12.37 -14.32
N ARG A 267 38.45 -11.34 -13.79
CA ARG A 267 36.99 -11.30 -13.68
C ARG A 267 36.33 -11.35 -15.05
N LYS A 268 36.80 -10.54 -16.01
CA LYS A 268 36.31 -10.54 -17.38
C LYS A 268 36.44 -11.92 -18.05
N LYS A 269 37.58 -12.60 -17.87
CA LYS A 269 37.79 -13.98 -18.36
C LYS A 269 36.75 -14.94 -17.78
N ARG A 270 36.57 -14.93 -16.46
CA ARG A 270 35.57 -15.78 -15.78
C ARG A 270 34.16 -15.50 -16.27
N ASP A 271 33.78 -14.22 -16.35
CA ASP A 271 32.45 -13.81 -16.82
C ASP A 271 32.21 -14.24 -18.27
N MET A 272 33.22 -14.14 -19.16
CA MET A 272 33.14 -14.61 -20.55
C MET A 272 33.07 -16.12 -20.68
N ALA A 273 33.88 -16.85 -19.92
CA ALA A 273 33.88 -18.33 -19.93
C ALA A 273 32.52 -18.86 -19.45
N TRP A 274 32.02 -18.30 -18.34
CA TRP A 274 30.70 -18.65 -17.80
C TRP A 274 29.58 -18.31 -18.79
N ALA A 275 29.60 -17.11 -19.39
CA ALA A 275 28.60 -16.72 -20.39
C ALA A 275 28.61 -17.64 -21.62
N HIS A 276 29.79 -18.11 -22.05
CA HIS A 276 29.93 -19.06 -23.16
C HIS A 276 29.40 -20.45 -22.79
N GLU A 277 29.78 -20.97 -21.62
CA GLU A 277 29.34 -22.29 -21.14
C GLU A 277 27.82 -22.34 -20.93
N THR A 278 27.26 -21.32 -20.28
CA THR A 278 25.80 -21.23 -20.07
C THR A 278 25.02 -21.10 -21.36
N TYR A 279 25.50 -20.28 -22.28
CA TYR A 279 24.87 -20.16 -23.59
C TYR A 279 24.95 -21.48 -24.38
N LYS A 280 26.08 -22.17 -24.33
CA LYS A 280 26.24 -23.50 -24.95
C LYS A 280 25.28 -24.53 -24.34
N ALA A 281 25.13 -24.53 -23.02
CA ALA A 281 24.18 -25.42 -22.34
C ALA A 281 22.73 -25.15 -22.74
N VAL A 282 22.35 -23.87 -22.93
CA VAL A 282 21.01 -23.51 -23.45
C VAL A 282 20.86 -23.90 -24.91
N GLU A 283 21.86 -23.70 -25.76
CA GLU A 283 21.85 -24.18 -27.16
C GLU A 283 21.70 -25.71 -27.22
N GLU A 284 22.42 -26.46 -26.38
CA GLU A 284 22.32 -27.93 -26.28
C GLU A 284 20.95 -28.37 -25.79
N ARG A 285 20.35 -27.69 -24.79
CA ARG A 285 18.99 -27.98 -24.32
C ARG A 285 17.97 -27.73 -25.41
N ILE A 286 18.08 -26.63 -26.14
CA ILE A 286 17.17 -26.29 -27.25
C ILE A 286 17.34 -27.26 -28.42
N ALA A 287 18.57 -27.61 -28.78
CA ALA A 287 18.83 -28.63 -29.80
C ALA A 287 18.26 -30.00 -29.38
N SER A 288 18.35 -30.36 -28.10
CA SER A 288 17.76 -31.58 -27.56
C SER A 288 16.23 -31.55 -27.60
N SER A 289 15.61 -30.43 -27.20
CA SER A 289 14.16 -30.23 -27.32
C SER A 289 13.70 -30.28 -28.77
N HIS A 290 14.40 -29.64 -29.71
CA HIS A 290 14.08 -29.71 -31.14
C HIS A 290 14.25 -31.11 -31.73
N ALA A 291 15.31 -31.84 -31.34
CA ALA A 291 15.49 -33.23 -31.77
C ALA A 291 14.38 -34.13 -31.23
N PHE A 292 13.90 -33.87 -30.01
CA PHE A 292 12.77 -34.55 -29.41
C PHE A 292 11.46 -34.26 -30.17
N VAL A 293 11.16 -32.98 -30.44
CA VAL A 293 9.98 -32.57 -31.24
C VAL A 293 10.01 -33.20 -32.64
N ARG A 294 11.18 -33.23 -33.29
CA ARG A 294 11.35 -33.85 -34.61
C ARG A 294 11.01 -35.33 -34.57
N LYS A 295 11.51 -36.07 -33.57
CA LYS A 295 11.20 -37.50 -33.41
C LYS A 295 9.71 -37.76 -33.17
N LEU A 296 9.05 -36.92 -32.37
CA LEU A 296 7.60 -37.00 -32.17
C LEU A 296 6.83 -36.79 -33.50
N ARG A 297 7.28 -35.83 -34.32
CA ARG A 297 6.64 -35.54 -35.62
C ARG A 297 6.87 -36.63 -36.67
N GLU A 298 8.01 -37.32 -36.62
CA GLU A 298 8.34 -38.41 -37.55
C GLU A 298 7.53 -39.70 -37.29
N GLY A 299 6.67 -39.73 -36.26
CA GLY A 299 5.71 -40.81 -36.05
C GLY A 299 6.35 -42.14 -35.64
N ASP A 300 7.54 -42.07 -35.03
CA ASP A 300 8.26 -43.26 -34.55
C ASP A 300 7.53 -43.83 -33.31
N GLU A 301 6.52 -44.68 -33.54
CA GLU A 301 5.70 -45.35 -32.50
C GLU A 301 6.52 -46.20 -31.52
N GLN A 302 7.80 -46.45 -31.81
CA GLN A 302 8.72 -47.22 -30.97
C GLN A 302 9.63 -46.37 -30.06
N PHE A 303 9.44 -45.05 -29.98
CA PHE A 303 10.26 -44.20 -29.12
C PHE A 303 9.85 -44.33 -27.64
N GLU A 304 10.47 -45.27 -26.92
CA GLU A 304 10.32 -45.39 -25.46
C GLU A 304 10.88 -44.12 -24.77
N LEU A 305 10.00 -43.39 -24.07
CA LEU A 305 10.37 -42.21 -23.29
C LEU A 305 11.42 -42.58 -22.22
N PRO A 306 12.50 -41.80 -22.07
CA PRO A 306 13.48 -42.04 -21.01
C PRO A 306 12.80 -41.95 -19.64
N ALA A 307 12.94 -43.01 -18.82
CA ALA A 307 12.22 -43.19 -17.56
C ALA A 307 12.43 -42.06 -16.51
N ASP A 308 13.52 -41.28 -16.62
CA ASP A 308 13.84 -40.13 -15.76
C ASP A 308 13.43 -38.76 -16.37
N GLY A 309 12.75 -38.75 -17.52
CA GLY A 309 12.51 -37.54 -18.33
C GLY A 309 11.13 -36.90 -18.24
N SER A 310 10.25 -37.33 -17.32
CA SER A 310 8.84 -36.87 -17.29
C SER A 310 8.69 -35.35 -17.22
N ASP A 311 9.56 -34.65 -16.47
CA ASP A 311 9.54 -33.19 -16.38
C ASP A 311 9.97 -32.51 -17.70
N VAL A 312 10.93 -33.09 -18.43
CA VAL A 312 11.45 -32.52 -19.68
C VAL A 312 10.48 -32.77 -20.84
N ALA A 313 9.81 -33.93 -20.85
CA ALA A 313 8.76 -34.24 -21.80
C ALA A 313 7.55 -33.32 -21.59
N SER A 314 7.12 -33.11 -20.34
CA SER A 314 6.04 -32.18 -19.99
C SER A 314 6.39 -30.74 -20.38
N GLU A 315 7.62 -30.27 -20.12
CA GLU A 315 8.06 -28.94 -20.55
C GLU A 315 8.10 -28.81 -22.08
N ALA A 316 8.58 -29.85 -22.79
CA ALA A 316 8.64 -29.84 -24.26
C ALA A 316 7.24 -29.86 -24.90
N GLU A 317 6.32 -30.67 -24.38
CA GLU A 317 4.90 -30.68 -24.81
C GLU A 317 4.23 -29.33 -24.56
N GLN A 318 4.48 -28.69 -23.42
CA GLN A 318 3.98 -27.34 -23.14
C GLN A 318 4.52 -26.30 -24.14
N VAL A 319 5.81 -26.40 -24.52
CA VAL A 319 6.41 -25.52 -25.52
C VAL A 319 5.85 -25.77 -26.92
N ILE A 320 5.67 -27.03 -27.32
CA ILE A 320 5.06 -27.38 -28.62
C ILE A 320 3.63 -26.86 -28.69
N ALA A 321 2.81 -27.19 -27.69
CA ALA A 321 1.41 -26.76 -27.63
C ALA A 321 1.29 -25.24 -27.64
N ALA A 322 2.22 -24.52 -27.01
CA ALA A 322 2.20 -23.07 -27.02
C ALA A 322 2.72 -22.45 -28.34
N LEU A 323 3.59 -23.14 -29.09
CA LEU A 323 3.98 -22.73 -30.44
C LEU A 323 2.86 -22.98 -31.45
N GLU A 324 2.19 -24.13 -31.39
CA GLU A 324 1.03 -24.45 -32.25
C GLU A 324 -0.10 -23.44 -32.03
N ARG A 325 -0.44 -23.13 -30.76
CA ARG A 325 -1.42 -22.08 -30.45
C ARG A 325 -1.06 -20.69 -30.98
N LYS A 326 0.24 -20.37 -31.09
CA LYS A 326 0.66 -19.09 -31.69
C LYS A 326 0.46 -19.07 -33.20
N TRP A 327 0.69 -20.19 -33.88
CA TRP A 327 0.34 -20.33 -35.29
C TRP A 327 -1.17 -20.19 -35.48
N ASP A 328 -1.95 -20.92 -34.68
CA ASP A 328 -3.42 -20.85 -34.73
C ASP A 328 -3.93 -19.42 -34.45
N LEU A 329 -3.37 -18.74 -33.45
CA LEU A 329 -3.75 -17.36 -33.13
C LEU A 329 -3.35 -16.37 -34.25
N ALA A 330 -2.18 -16.54 -34.86
CA ALA A 330 -1.77 -15.70 -35.99
C ALA A 330 -2.69 -15.89 -37.20
N ASP A 331 -3.13 -17.13 -37.45
CA ASP A 331 -4.08 -17.44 -38.52
C ASP A 331 -5.50 -16.95 -38.17
N GLU A 332 -5.95 -17.07 -36.92
CA GLU A 332 -7.22 -16.49 -36.46
C GLU A 332 -7.25 -14.97 -36.64
N LYS A 333 -6.14 -14.28 -36.31
CA LYS A 333 -6.01 -12.83 -36.50
C LYS A 333 -6.05 -12.43 -37.98
N ARG A 334 -5.45 -13.23 -38.87
CA ARG A 334 -5.56 -13.05 -40.33
C ARG A 334 -6.98 -13.28 -40.83
N GLU A 335 -7.67 -14.30 -40.32
CA GLU A 335 -9.07 -14.55 -40.66
C GLU A 335 -9.98 -13.41 -40.19
N GLN A 336 -9.80 -12.92 -38.96
CA GLN A 336 -10.54 -11.78 -38.42
C GLN A 336 -10.34 -10.54 -39.29
N ALA A 337 -9.09 -10.21 -39.63
CA ALA A 337 -8.80 -9.11 -40.54
C ALA A 337 -9.46 -9.30 -41.93
N SER A 338 -9.41 -10.52 -42.47
CA SER A 338 -10.03 -10.85 -43.76
C SER A 338 -11.55 -10.74 -43.74
N ARG A 339 -12.21 -11.10 -42.62
CA ARG A 339 -13.66 -10.95 -42.44
C ARG A 339 -14.06 -9.48 -42.41
N ILE A 340 -13.33 -8.66 -41.66
CA ILE A 340 -13.57 -7.21 -41.61
C ILE A 340 -13.40 -6.59 -43.01
N GLU A 341 -12.35 -6.96 -43.75
CA GLU A 341 -12.15 -6.49 -45.13
C GLU A 341 -13.27 -6.93 -46.09
N GLN A 342 -13.80 -8.15 -45.92
CA GLN A 342 -14.93 -8.64 -46.73
C GLN A 342 -16.24 -7.93 -46.38
N GLU A 343 -16.50 -7.64 -45.10
CA GLU A 343 -17.66 -6.86 -44.66
C GLU A 343 -17.63 -5.45 -45.26
N ILE A 344 -16.51 -4.74 -45.15
CA ILE A 344 -16.34 -3.40 -45.74
C ILE A 344 -16.59 -3.47 -47.25
N ARG A 345 -16.01 -4.45 -47.95
CA ARG A 345 -16.19 -4.60 -49.40
C ARG A 345 -17.63 -4.90 -49.79
N SER A 346 -18.38 -5.62 -48.96
CA SER A 346 -19.79 -5.92 -49.20
C SER A 346 -20.70 -4.71 -48.98
N GLU A 347 -20.36 -3.88 -47.99
CA GLU A 347 -21.05 -2.60 -47.71
C GLU A 347 -20.77 -1.58 -48.81
N GLU A 348 -19.53 -1.48 -49.31
CA GLU A 348 -19.17 -0.61 -50.44
C GLU A 348 -19.96 -0.94 -51.71
N VAL A 349 -20.09 -2.24 -52.03
CA VAL A 349 -20.87 -2.70 -53.20
C VAL A 349 -22.36 -2.43 -53.03
N ALA A 350 -22.88 -2.42 -51.79
CA ALA A 350 -24.27 -2.08 -51.52
C ALA A 350 -24.53 -0.56 -51.66
N ASP A 351 -23.54 0.28 -51.35
CA ASP A 351 -23.65 1.73 -51.41
C ASP A 351 -23.47 2.33 -52.82
N GLU A 352 -22.87 1.59 -53.78
CA GLU A 352 -22.76 2.04 -55.19
C GLU A 352 -24.13 2.28 -55.87
N GLY A 353 -25.25 1.88 -55.25
CA GLY A 353 -26.62 2.14 -55.72
C GLY A 353 -27.27 3.44 -55.24
N HIS A 354 -26.69 4.18 -54.29
CA HIS A 354 -27.30 5.37 -53.70
C HIS A 354 -26.69 6.69 -54.21
N GLN A 355 -27.53 7.67 -54.56
CA GLN A 355 -27.06 8.95 -55.10
C GLN A 355 -26.27 9.76 -54.05
N PRO A 356 -25.09 10.31 -54.41
CA PRO A 356 -24.24 11.06 -53.50
C PRO A 356 -24.88 12.39 -53.13
N GLY A 357 -25.50 12.46 -51.94
CA GLY A 357 -26.14 13.70 -51.47
C GLY A 357 -26.69 13.71 -50.05
N SER A 358 -26.67 12.59 -49.30
CA SER A 358 -27.09 12.57 -47.89
C SER A 358 -25.90 12.73 -46.95
N THR A 359 -26.08 13.48 -45.86
CA THR A 359 -25.07 13.68 -44.80
C THR A 359 -24.70 12.40 -44.05
N GLU A 360 -25.44 11.31 -44.26
CA GLU A 360 -25.18 9.98 -43.69
C GLU A 360 -23.92 9.32 -44.28
N THR A 361 -23.49 9.70 -45.48
CA THR A 361 -22.29 9.13 -46.10
C THR A 361 -21.00 9.50 -45.36
N SER A 362 -20.97 10.62 -44.63
CA SER A 362 -19.77 11.02 -43.88
C SER A 362 -19.54 10.16 -42.64
N GLN A 363 -20.60 9.75 -41.95
CA GLN A 363 -20.50 8.89 -40.76
C GLN A 363 -20.16 7.45 -41.14
N SER A 364 -20.75 6.95 -42.23
CA SER A 364 -20.42 5.63 -42.79
C SER A 364 -18.95 5.54 -43.22
N ALA A 365 -18.42 6.60 -43.86
CA ALA A 365 -17.01 6.66 -44.26
C ALA A 365 -16.03 6.63 -43.07
N GLU A 366 -16.33 7.37 -41.99
CA GLU A 366 -15.50 7.38 -40.78
C GLU A 366 -15.53 6.02 -40.06
N GLN A 367 -16.69 5.37 -40.03
CA GLN A 367 -16.83 4.03 -39.46
C GLN A 367 -16.08 2.97 -40.27
N ASN A 368 -16.10 3.06 -41.60
CA ASN A 368 -15.32 2.17 -42.48
C ASN A 368 -13.82 2.41 -42.36
N GLN A 369 -13.39 3.66 -42.15
CA GLN A 369 -11.99 3.97 -41.87
C GLN A 369 -11.52 3.34 -40.56
N ALA A 370 -12.31 3.44 -39.48
CA ALA A 370 -11.99 2.81 -38.20
C ALA A 370 -11.88 1.27 -38.32
N ARG A 371 -12.78 0.63 -39.08
CA ARG A 371 -12.73 -0.81 -39.37
C ARG A 371 -11.49 -1.22 -40.18
N HIS A 372 -11.07 -0.40 -41.14
CA HIS A 372 -9.81 -0.63 -41.87
C HIS A 372 -8.58 -0.53 -40.98
N GLU A 373 -8.56 0.41 -40.02
CA GLU A 373 -7.47 0.53 -39.06
C GLU A 373 -7.42 -0.68 -38.10
N GLU A 374 -8.58 -1.18 -37.68
CA GLU A 374 -8.68 -2.42 -36.89
C GLU A 374 -8.14 -3.64 -37.66
N ALA A 375 -8.56 -3.84 -38.92
CA ALA A 375 -8.06 -4.93 -39.76
C ALA A 375 -6.53 -4.86 -39.96
N ARG A 376 -6.00 -3.64 -40.15
CA ARG A 376 -4.57 -3.42 -40.30
C ARG A 376 -3.79 -3.73 -39.02
N PHE A 377 -4.34 -3.36 -37.86
CA PHE A 377 -3.76 -3.68 -36.56
C PHE A 377 -3.69 -5.21 -36.34
N LEU A 378 -4.76 -5.93 -36.67
CA LEU A 378 -4.81 -7.39 -36.57
C LEU A 378 -3.77 -8.08 -37.49
N LEU A 379 -3.57 -7.55 -38.71
CA LEU A 379 -2.51 -8.03 -39.62
C LEU A 379 -1.10 -7.76 -39.09
N GLU A 380 -0.84 -6.58 -38.53
CA GLU A 380 0.47 -6.25 -37.93
C GLU A 380 0.74 -7.13 -36.70
N GLU A 381 -0.28 -7.43 -35.90
CA GLU A 381 -0.19 -8.37 -34.77
C GLU A 381 0.12 -9.80 -35.25
N ALA A 382 -0.53 -10.27 -36.31
CA ALA A 382 -0.26 -11.57 -36.91
C ALA A 382 1.17 -11.65 -37.50
N GLU A 383 1.64 -10.62 -38.21
CA GLU A 383 3.01 -10.54 -38.72
C GLU A 383 4.05 -10.54 -37.60
N ARG A 384 3.75 -9.87 -36.48
CA ARG A 384 4.62 -9.87 -35.29
C ARG A 384 4.70 -11.25 -34.66
N LEU A 385 3.57 -11.95 -34.53
CA LEU A 385 3.55 -13.35 -34.05
C LEU A 385 4.37 -14.27 -34.96
N GLU A 386 4.28 -14.09 -36.28
CA GLU A 386 5.05 -14.87 -37.26
C GLU A 386 6.56 -14.52 -37.26
N LEU A 387 6.91 -13.25 -37.06
CA LEU A 387 8.31 -12.80 -36.91
C LEU A 387 8.98 -13.37 -35.67
N ASP A 388 8.23 -13.57 -34.58
CA ASP A 388 8.73 -14.26 -33.38
C ASP A 388 8.99 -15.76 -33.65
N LEU A 389 8.37 -16.34 -34.69
CA LEU A 389 8.51 -17.75 -35.09
C LEU A 389 9.62 -17.97 -36.15
N LYS A 390 9.92 -16.97 -37.00
CA LYS A 390 10.96 -17.03 -38.06
C LYS A 390 12.41 -17.32 -37.63
N PRO A 391 12.89 -17.06 -36.39
CA PRO A 391 14.23 -17.48 -35.98
C PRO A 391 14.46 -19.00 -36.02
N LEU A 392 13.38 -19.79 -36.10
CA LEU A 392 13.42 -21.26 -36.06
C LEU A 392 13.70 -21.90 -37.43
N GLU A 393 13.29 -21.29 -38.55
CA GLU A 393 13.50 -21.87 -39.90
C GLU A 393 14.92 -21.66 -40.44
N THR A 394 15.60 -20.58 -40.02
CA THR A 394 16.93 -20.23 -40.58
C THR A 394 18.09 -21.13 -40.13
N VAL A 395 17.85 -22.09 -39.24
CA VAL A 395 18.85 -23.10 -38.85
C VAL A 395 19.12 -24.11 -39.98
N GLU A 396 18.23 -24.25 -40.97
CA GLU A 396 18.35 -25.22 -42.06
C GLU A 396 19.25 -24.79 -43.25
N ALA A 397 19.73 -23.54 -43.30
CA ALA A 397 20.45 -23.03 -44.47
C ALA A 397 21.99 -23.16 -44.43
N LYS A 398 22.56 -23.96 -43.52
CA LYS A 398 24.03 -24.03 -43.34
C LYS A 398 24.79 -25.04 -44.21
N ASP A 399 24.11 -25.86 -45.02
CA ASP A 399 24.75 -26.87 -45.88
C ASP A 399 24.62 -26.59 -47.38
N ARG A 400 24.82 -25.33 -47.82
CA ARG A 400 25.05 -25.02 -49.24
C ARG A 400 26.52 -24.68 -49.50
N PRO A 401 27.19 -25.34 -50.46
CA PRO A 401 28.57 -25.04 -50.80
C PRO A 401 28.69 -23.64 -51.43
N THR A 402 29.65 -22.88 -50.92
CA THR A 402 30.09 -21.56 -51.40
C THR A 402 30.49 -21.61 -52.89
N ILE A 403 29.67 -20.99 -53.73
CA ILE A 403 30.03 -20.60 -55.11
C ILE A 403 30.71 -19.23 -55.07
N ASP A 404 31.75 -19.07 -55.87
CA ASP A 404 32.60 -17.89 -56.04
C ASP A 404 31.82 -16.58 -56.22
N ILE A 405 31.93 -15.67 -55.23
CA ILE A 405 31.46 -14.27 -55.28
C ILE A 405 32.67 -13.34 -55.07
N ALA A 406 33.76 -13.59 -55.80
CA ALA A 406 34.94 -12.73 -55.80
C ALA A 406 34.79 -11.55 -56.79
N ASP A 407 34.17 -11.75 -57.96
CA ASP A 407 34.26 -10.77 -59.06
C ASP A 407 33.17 -9.68 -59.09
N LYS A 408 32.11 -9.77 -58.27
CA LYS A 408 31.10 -8.68 -58.16
C LYS A 408 31.42 -7.64 -57.09
N ARG A 409 32.49 -7.81 -56.29
CA ARG A 409 32.80 -6.94 -55.14
C ARG A 409 33.54 -5.64 -55.50
N ALA A 410 34.20 -5.55 -56.64
CA ALA A 410 35.01 -4.37 -56.96
C ALA A 410 34.17 -3.12 -57.33
N GLY A 411 32.96 -3.30 -57.88
CA GLY A 411 32.07 -2.17 -58.22
C GLY A 411 31.24 -1.60 -57.06
N VAL A 412 31.00 -2.40 -56.01
CA VAL A 412 30.14 -2.03 -54.86
C VAL A 412 30.93 -1.34 -53.73
N LEU A 413 32.25 -1.47 -53.71
CA LEU A 413 33.10 -0.90 -52.65
C LEU A 413 33.25 0.63 -52.75
N ASN A 414 33.14 1.22 -53.95
CA ASN A 414 33.20 2.68 -54.10
C ASN A 414 31.88 3.37 -53.70
N THR A 415 30.72 2.78 -53.99
CA THR A 415 29.41 3.31 -53.54
C THR A 415 29.19 3.08 -52.04
N SER A 416 29.73 2.00 -51.47
CA SER A 416 29.69 1.74 -50.03
C SER A 416 30.50 2.75 -49.21
N SER A 417 31.58 3.29 -49.75
CA SER A 417 32.40 4.31 -49.06
C SER A 417 31.64 5.63 -48.93
N GLU A 418 30.98 6.10 -50.00
CA GLU A 418 30.15 7.29 -49.96
C GLU A 418 28.92 7.13 -49.07
N ALA A 419 28.27 5.96 -49.11
CA ALA A 419 27.15 5.62 -48.22
C ALA A 419 27.57 5.66 -46.73
N LEU A 420 28.74 5.09 -46.39
CA LEU A 420 29.28 5.15 -45.04
C LEU A 420 29.69 6.57 -44.62
N GLN A 421 30.18 7.38 -45.55
CA GLN A 421 30.51 8.78 -45.30
C GLN A 421 29.25 9.63 -45.05
N ARG A 422 28.17 9.40 -45.83
CA ARG A 422 26.84 10.01 -45.60
C ARG A 422 26.26 9.60 -44.27
N ALA A 423 26.27 8.31 -43.93
CA ALA A 423 25.82 7.81 -42.63
C ALA A 423 26.61 8.45 -41.47
N ARG A 424 27.95 8.55 -41.58
CA ARG A 424 28.78 9.25 -40.58
C ARG A 424 28.42 10.73 -40.44
N ASN A 425 28.10 11.42 -41.53
CA ASN A 425 27.68 12.81 -41.49
C ASN A 425 26.30 12.98 -40.82
N ILE A 426 25.37 12.06 -41.07
CA ILE A 426 24.06 12.00 -40.40
C ILE A 426 24.22 11.73 -38.90
N TYR A 427 25.08 10.79 -38.49
CA TYR A 427 25.35 10.55 -37.07
C TYR A 427 26.01 11.75 -36.38
N ARG A 428 26.89 12.49 -37.08
CA ARG A 428 27.50 13.72 -36.54
C ARG A 428 26.47 14.84 -36.39
N SER A 429 25.52 14.99 -37.31
CA SER A 429 24.45 15.99 -37.18
C SER A 429 23.48 15.64 -36.06
N LEU A 430 23.10 14.36 -35.90
CA LEU A 430 22.30 13.86 -34.79
C LEU A 430 23.00 14.06 -33.42
N ASP A 431 24.32 13.81 -33.33
CA ASP A 431 25.07 14.08 -32.09
C ASP A 431 25.15 15.58 -31.78
N ALA A 432 25.29 16.43 -32.79
CA ALA A 432 25.25 17.88 -32.63
C ALA A 432 23.87 18.37 -32.16
N ASP A 433 22.79 17.82 -32.72
CA ASP A 433 21.42 18.15 -32.32
C ASP A 433 21.11 17.63 -30.90
N LEU A 434 21.58 16.45 -30.52
CA LEU A 434 21.50 15.94 -29.14
C LEU A 434 22.25 16.83 -28.15
N ARG A 435 23.42 17.39 -28.53
CA ARG A 435 24.16 18.34 -27.68
C ARG A 435 23.40 19.67 -27.56
N ARG A 436 22.82 20.18 -28.65
CA ARG A 436 21.97 21.38 -28.63
C ARG A 436 20.73 21.17 -27.74
N LEU A 437 20.11 20.00 -27.81
CA LEU A 437 18.95 19.64 -27.00
C LEU A 437 19.31 19.46 -25.52
N LYS A 438 20.47 18.87 -25.21
CA LYS A 438 21.01 18.87 -23.83
C LYS A 438 21.29 20.29 -23.33
N GLY A 439 21.70 21.20 -24.22
CA GLY A 439 21.80 22.64 -23.93
C GLY A 439 20.44 23.25 -23.59
N ARG A 440 19.42 23.03 -24.42
CA ARG A 440 18.04 23.50 -24.18
C ARG A 440 17.42 22.92 -22.92
N MET A 441 17.54 21.61 -22.67
CA MET A 441 17.07 21.01 -21.42
C MET A 441 17.77 21.60 -20.19
N LYS A 442 19.04 22.00 -20.30
CA LYS A 442 19.73 22.70 -19.21
C LYS A 442 19.18 24.12 -19.02
N SER A 443 18.87 24.85 -20.09
CA SER A 443 18.22 26.16 -19.96
C SER A 443 16.77 26.05 -19.47
N GLU A 444 16.01 25.04 -19.88
CA GLU A 444 14.65 24.77 -19.37
C GLU A 444 14.66 24.44 -17.86
N ASN A 445 15.59 23.59 -17.42
CA ASN A 445 15.75 23.31 -15.99
C ASN A 445 16.20 24.57 -15.21
N LYS A 446 16.98 25.44 -15.85
CA LYS A 446 17.36 26.74 -15.28
C LYS A 446 16.13 27.66 -15.17
N ILE A 447 15.29 27.74 -16.20
CA ILE A 447 14.04 28.51 -16.21
C ILE A 447 13.09 27.99 -15.14
N ARG A 448 12.88 26.66 -15.03
CA ARG A 448 12.06 26.07 -13.95
C ARG A 448 12.55 26.46 -12.57
N LYS A 449 13.86 26.41 -12.37
CA LYS A 449 14.48 26.81 -11.11
C LYS A 449 14.24 28.31 -10.84
N GLU A 450 14.48 29.18 -11.82
CA GLU A 450 14.22 30.62 -11.71
C GLU A 450 12.74 30.92 -11.44
N LEU A 451 11.81 30.19 -12.07
CA LEU A 451 10.37 30.31 -11.85
C LEU A 451 9.97 29.91 -10.41
N THR A 452 10.59 28.84 -9.89
CA THR A 452 10.35 28.35 -8.52
C THR A 452 10.94 29.30 -7.49
N ASP A 453 12.16 29.81 -7.75
CA ASP A 453 12.83 30.78 -6.90
C ASP A 453 12.05 32.11 -6.86
N ALA A 454 11.49 32.56 -7.99
CA ALA A 454 10.63 33.74 -8.07
C ALA A 454 9.31 33.58 -7.30
N LEU A 455 8.67 32.40 -7.36
CA LEU A 455 7.50 32.09 -6.54
C LEU A 455 7.81 32.18 -5.04
N HIS A 456 8.91 31.57 -4.61
CA HIS A 456 9.32 31.62 -3.20
C HIS A 456 9.63 33.04 -2.73
N LEU A 457 10.20 33.89 -3.59
CA LEU A 457 10.43 35.29 -3.28
C LEU A 457 9.11 36.04 -3.07
N ARG A 458 8.14 35.88 -3.99
CA ARG A 458 6.81 36.50 -3.89
C ARG A 458 6.01 35.99 -2.68
N GLU A 459 6.09 34.69 -2.37
CA GLU A 459 5.52 34.12 -1.14
C GLU A 459 6.13 34.74 0.13
N GLY A 460 7.44 35.03 0.10
CA GLY A 460 8.15 35.73 1.18
C GLY A 460 7.63 37.15 1.40
N GLU A 461 7.48 37.91 0.31
CA GLU A 461 6.94 39.29 0.34
C GLU A 461 5.49 39.32 0.86
N ILE A 462 4.65 38.40 0.41
CA ILE A 462 3.25 38.32 0.89
C ILE A 462 3.20 37.91 2.37
N ARG A 463 4.06 37.00 2.83
CA ARG A 463 4.15 36.67 4.26
C ARG A 463 4.60 37.87 5.09
N GLN A 464 5.56 38.65 4.60
CA GLN A 464 6.06 39.83 5.29
C GLN A 464 4.99 40.92 5.39
N THR A 465 4.22 41.17 4.33
CA THR A 465 3.10 42.12 4.36
C THR A 465 1.97 41.65 5.27
N LEU A 466 1.61 40.36 5.24
CA LEU A 466 0.66 39.77 6.19
C LEU A 466 1.12 39.91 7.65
N GLU A 467 2.41 39.72 7.93
CA GLU A 467 2.96 39.93 9.26
C GLU A 467 2.89 41.41 9.67
N GLN A 468 3.20 42.34 8.77
CA GLN A 468 3.08 43.78 9.01
C GLN A 468 1.64 44.22 9.28
N LEU A 469 0.64 43.61 8.62
CA LEU A 469 -0.78 43.90 8.84
C LEU A 469 -1.31 43.28 10.14
N THR A 470 -0.91 42.05 10.47
CA THR A 470 -1.45 41.32 11.63
C THR A 470 -0.84 41.72 12.97
N ARG A 471 0.45 42.11 12.98
CA ARG A 471 1.18 42.50 14.20
C ARG A 471 0.62 43.74 14.93
N PRO A 472 0.23 44.84 14.27
CA PRO A 472 -0.39 45.98 14.94
C PRO A 472 -1.79 45.65 15.48
N VAL A 473 -2.56 44.81 14.79
CA VAL A 473 -3.90 44.37 15.23
C VAL A 473 -3.80 43.53 16.50
N ALA A 474 -2.85 42.59 16.55
CA ALA A 474 -2.60 41.80 17.74
C ALA A 474 -2.16 42.68 18.93
N LYS A 475 -1.29 43.67 18.69
CA LYS A 475 -0.89 44.64 19.72
C LYS A 475 -2.05 45.53 20.17
N ALA A 476 -2.90 45.99 19.25
CA ALA A 476 -4.06 46.81 19.56
C ALA A 476 -5.10 46.03 20.38
N ARG A 477 -5.37 44.77 20.04
CA ARG A 477 -6.24 43.88 20.83
C ARG A 477 -5.68 43.61 22.23
N ALA A 478 -4.38 43.43 22.37
CA ALA A 478 -3.74 43.26 23.69
C ALA A 478 -3.88 44.52 24.55
N ARG A 479 -3.62 45.71 23.98
CA ARG A 479 -3.81 47.00 24.68
C ARG A 479 -5.27 47.27 25.03
N ALA A 480 -6.20 47.04 24.10
CA ALA A 480 -7.62 47.21 24.36
C ALA A 480 -8.13 46.28 25.48
N ARG A 481 -7.55 45.08 25.60
CA ARG A 481 -7.84 44.15 26.70
C ARG A 481 -7.30 44.67 28.03
N GLU A 482 -6.08 45.17 28.07
CA GLU A 482 -5.46 45.76 29.27
C GLU A 482 -6.19 47.05 29.73
N GLU A 483 -6.60 47.89 28.77
CA GLU A 483 -7.44 49.07 29.02
C GLU A 483 -8.85 48.70 29.49
N ALA A 484 -9.46 47.66 28.93
CA ALA A 484 -10.75 47.16 29.39
C ALA A 484 -10.66 46.56 30.80
N GLU A 485 -9.59 45.82 31.12
CA GLU A 485 -9.34 45.25 32.45
C GLU A 485 -9.08 46.35 33.50
N SER A 486 -8.38 47.43 33.13
CA SER A 486 -8.16 48.58 34.02
C SER A 486 -9.40 49.46 34.21
N ARG A 487 -10.21 49.71 33.17
CA ARG A 487 -11.47 50.48 33.29
C ARG A 487 -12.58 49.72 34.00
N ALA A 488 -12.63 48.39 33.88
CA ALA A 488 -13.57 47.56 34.64
C ALA A 488 -13.36 47.68 36.17
N SER A 489 -12.21 48.21 36.60
CA SER A 489 -11.91 48.48 38.00
C SER A 489 -12.37 49.86 38.50
N THR A 490 -12.76 50.81 37.63
CA THR A 490 -12.85 52.23 38.04
C THR A 490 -14.19 52.94 37.88
N GLU A 491 -15.10 52.65 36.95
CA GLU A 491 -16.34 53.45 36.87
C GLU A 491 -17.47 52.80 36.04
N GLY A 492 -18.71 52.90 36.56
CA GLY A 492 -19.94 52.45 35.91
C GLY A 492 -20.50 53.51 34.97
N SER A 493 -19.95 53.63 33.76
CA SER A 493 -20.60 54.36 32.65
C SER A 493 -20.70 53.45 31.42
N GLU A 494 -21.92 52.96 31.15
CA GLU A 494 -22.21 51.94 30.14
C GLU A 494 -22.42 52.48 28.72
N ILE A 495 -22.50 53.81 28.53
CA ILE A 495 -23.13 54.37 27.32
C ILE A 495 -22.13 54.75 26.20
N THR A 496 -20.83 54.87 26.46
CA THR A 496 -19.81 55.25 25.44
C THR A 496 -18.96 54.08 24.89
N VAL A 497 -19.18 52.85 25.39
CA VAL A 497 -18.39 51.65 25.02
C VAL A 497 -18.93 50.97 23.74
N SER A 498 -20.16 51.26 23.34
CA SER A 498 -20.80 50.63 22.16
C SER A 498 -20.27 51.17 20.83
N GLU A 499 -20.10 52.49 20.70
CA GLU A 499 -19.62 53.13 19.46
C GLU A 499 -18.17 52.73 19.13
N THR A 500 -17.29 52.73 20.14
CA THR A 500 -15.88 52.34 19.97
C THR A 500 -15.72 50.87 19.58
N LYS A 501 -16.58 49.98 20.07
CA LYS A 501 -16.61 48.57 19.65
C LYS A 501 -17.08 48.40 18.21
N HIS A 502 -18.03 49.21 17.75
CA HIS A 502 -18.52 49.13 16.38
C HIS A 502 -17.47 49.60 15.37
N GLU A 503 -16.78 50.71 15.63
CA GLU A 503 -15.66 51.15 14.79
C GLU A 503 -14.50 50.14 14.77
N GLN A 504 -14.18 49.53 15.91
CA GLN A 504 -13.14 48.51 16.00
C GLN A 504 -13.51 47.24 15.23
N MET A 505 -14.79 46.85 15.26
CA MET A 505 -15.31 45.73 14.47
C MET A 505 -15.23 46.01 12.96
N LEU A 506 -15.58 47.22 12.52
CA LEU A 506 -15.46 47.61 11.10
C LEU A 506 -14.01 47.60 10.61
N ARG A 507 -13.06 48.12 11.40
CA ARG A 507 -11.62 48.05 11.08
C ARG A 507 -11.10 46.61 11.03
N ASP A 508 -11.52 45.77 11.98
CA ASP A 508 -11.14 44.35 11.98
C ASP A 508 -11.71 43.61 10.74
N GLN A 509 -12.91 43.98 10.29
CA GLN A 509 -13.53 43.41 9.09
C GLN A 509 -12.80 43.85 7.81
N GLU A 510 -12.38 45.11 7.72
CA GLU A 510 -11.58 45.63 6.60
C GLU A 510 -10.20 44.95 6.51
N LEU A 511 -9.54 44.72 7.65
CA LEU A 511 -8.27 44.00 7.72
C LEU A 511 -8.40 42.52 7.34
N LEU A 512 -9.52 41.88 7.69
CA LEU A 512 -9.82 40.51 7.23
C LEU A 512 -10.03 40.47 5.72
N ALA A 513 -10.75 41.44 5.15
CA ALA A 513 -10.94 41.54 3.70
C ALA A 513 -9.61 41.74 2.95
N GLN A 514 -8.71 42.59 3.48
CA GLN A 514 -7.36 42.78 2.92
C GLN A 514 -6.52 41.49 2.99
N ARG A 515 -6.61 40.75 4.09
CA ARG A 515 -5.93 39.45 4.24
C ARG A 515 -6.43 38.45 3.19
N ASP A 516 -7.75 38.33 3.05
CA ASP A 516 -8.35 37.34 2.15
C ASP A 516 -8.06 37.71 0.67
N SER A 517 -7.99 39.00 0.33
CA SER A 517 -7.52 39.47 -0.98
C SER A 517 -6.07 39.09 -1.27
N LEU A 518 -5.16 39.19 -0.30
CA LEU A 518 -3.76 38.79 -0.46
C LEU A 518 -3.61 37.26 -0.60
N LEU A 519 -4.47 36.48 0.08
CA LEU A 519 -4.50 35.02 -0.09
C LEU A 519 -4.98 34.62 -1.48
N ALA A 520 -6.01 35.29 -2.00
CA ALA A 520 -6.50 35.08 -3.36
C ALA A 520 -5.43 35.39 -4.42
N GLU A 521 -4.67 36.48 -4.26
CA GLU A 521 -3.54 36.80 -5.15
C GLU A 521 -2.44 35.72 -5.11
N LEU A 522 -2.19 35.14 -3.94
CA LEU A 522 -1.22 34.05 -3.74
C LEU A 522 -1.67 32.77 -4.46
N GLU A 523 -2.95 32.41 -4.32
CA GLU A 523 -3.54 31.27 -5.03
C GLU A 523 -3.50 31.46 -6.54
N GLN A 524 -3.83 32.65 -7.03
CA GLN A 524 -3.73 32.97 -8.45
C GLN A 524 -2.29 32.84 -8.96
N GLY A 525 -1.31 33.36 -8.23
CA GLY A 525 0.11 33.21 -8.59
C GLY A 525 0.60 31.75 -8.62
N ARG A 526 0.07 30.89 -7.74
CA ARG A 526 0.35 29.44 -7.77
C ARG A 526 -0.26 28.77 -9.00
N ASN A 527 -1.48 29.13 -9.35
CA ASN A 527 -2.17 28.60 -10.54
C ASN A 527 -1.45 29.02 -11.83
N ASP A 528 -1.01 30.28 -11.93
CA ASP A 528 -0.25 30.78 -13.08
C ASP A 528 1.10 30.05 -13.22
N HIS A 529 1.78 29.77 -12.10
CA HIS A 529 3.01 28.98 -12.11
C HIS A 529 2.78 27.53 -12.53
N GLU A 530 1.71 26.90 -12.04
CA GLU A 530 1.35 25.54 -12.45
C GLU A 530 1.05 25.46 -13.95
N LYS A 531 0.33 26.46 -14.48
CA LYS A 531 0.07 26.59 -15.92
C LYS A 531 1.37 26.73 -16.72
N ALA A 532 2.29 27.60 -16.29
CA ALA A 532 3.59 27.75 -16.94
C ALA A 532 4.44 26.48 -16.89
N LEU A 533 4.38 25.71 -15.80
CA LEU A 533 5.06 24.41 -15.72
C LEU A 533 4.48 23.38 -16.69
N LYS A 534 3.15 23.35 -16.85
CA LYS A 534 2.46 22.49 -17.83
C LYS A 534 2.85 22.82 -19.26
N GLU A 535 2.87 24.10 -19.63
CA GLU A 535 3.32 24.56 -20.96
C GLU A 535 4.77 24.11 -21.27
N VAL A 536 5.67 24.21 -20.29
CA VAL A 536 7.07 23.73 -20.43
C VAL A 536 7.12 22.19 -20.58
N GLU A 537 6.20 21.44 -19.99
CA GLU A 537 6.12 19.97 -20.17
C GLU A 537 5.60 19.58 -21.54
N GLU A 538 4.60 20.28 -22.03
CA GLU A 538 4.06 20.10 -23.38
C GLU A 538 5.14 20.40 -24.44
N GLU A 539 5.89 21.49 -24.32
CA GLU A 539 6.99 21.79 -25.25
C GLU A 539 8.11 20.73 -25.20
N ARG A 540 8.36 20.15 -24.03
CA ARG A 540 9.35 19.07 -23.85
C ARG A 540 8.90 17.76 -24.49
N THR A 541 7.62 17.41 -24.34
CA THR A 541 7.06 16.18 -24.93
C THR A 541 7.01 16.27 -26.45
N THR A 542 6.56 17.40 -27.00
CA THR A 542 6.57 17.67 -28.45
C THR A 542 7.99 17.65 -29.02
N SER A 543 8.97 18.27 -28.35
CA SER A 543 10.38 18.22 -28.75
C SER A 543 10.95 16.79 -28.75
N ARG A 544 10.55 15.95 -27.78
CA ARG A 544 10.95 14.54 -27.73
C ARG A 544 10.34 13.73 -28.87
N LYS A 545 9.04 13.91 -29.15
CA LYS A 545 8.34 13.27 -30.27
C LYS A 545 8.98 13.61 -31.62
N ARG A 546 9.29 14.90 -31.87
CA ARG A 546 9.98 15.35 -33.09
C ARG A 546 11.36 14.68 -33.29
N LEU A 547 12.10 14.46 -32.20
CA LEU A 547 13.41 13.84 -32.27
C LEU A 547 13.32 12.33 -32.51
N GLU A 548 12.32 11.67 -31.90
CA GLU A 548 12.02 10.26 -32.15
C GLU A 548 11.64 10.03 -33.62
N LEU A 549 10.77 10.86 -34.19
CA LEU A 549 10.43 10.84 -35.61
C LEU A 549 11.67 11.01 -36.50
N ARG A 550 12.52 11.98 -36.20
CA ARG A 550 13.75 12.21 -36.98
C ARG A 550 14.75 11.05 -36.88
N ALA A 551 14.82 10.39 -35.72
CA ALA A 551 15.63 9.19 -35.53
C ALA A 551 15.07 7.99 -36.30
N LYS A 552 13.73 7.82 -36.33
CA LYS A 552 13.04 6.82 -37.14
C LYS A 552 13.30 7.05 -38.64
N LEU A 553 13.17 8.28 -39.12
CA LEU A 553 13.49 8.65 -40.52
C LEU A 553 14.95 8.35 -40.87
N ALA A 554 15.90 8.71 -40.00
CA ALA A 554 17.31 8.40 -40.22
C ALA A 554 17.61 6.89 -40.23
N ALA A 555 16.88 6.09 -39.44
CA ALA A 555 16.99 4.64 -39.46
C ALA A 555 16.44 4.04 -40.77
N VAL A 556 15.31 4.56 -41.27
CA VAL A 556 14.73 4.16 -42.56
C VAL A 556 15.68 4.51 -43.70
N GLU A 557 16.25 5.72 -43.74
CA GLU A 557 17.27 6.10 -44.73
C GLU A 557 18.48 5.16 -44.69
N HIS A 558 18.97 4.80 -43.49
CA HIS A 558 20.08 3.86 -43.36
C HIS A 558 19.73 2.46 -43.89
N VAL A 559 18.51 1.98 -43.67
CA VAL A 559 18.03 0.69 -44.20
C VAL A 559 17.90 0.71 -45.72
N LEU A 560 17.37 1.80 -46.29
CA LEU A 560 17.25 1.95 -47.76
C LEU A 560 18.62 2.01 -48.44
N VAL A 561 19.56 2.77 -47.87
CA VAL A 561 20.95 2.86 -48.38
C VAL A 561 21.68 1.52 -48.28
N THR A 562 21.49 0.77 -47.18
CA THR A 562 22.12 -0.55 -47.02
C THR A 562 21.55 -1.63 -47.94
N ARG A 563 20.31 -1.46 -48.42
CA ARG A 563 19.68 -2.36 -49.42
C ARG A 563 20.01 -2.02 -50.88
N GLY A 564 20.83 -0.99 -51.14
CA GLY A 564 21.26 -0.65 -52.50
C GLY A 564 20.15 -0.08 -53.39
N VAL A 565 19.07 0.42 -52.78
CA VAL A 565 18.02 1.14 -53.50
C VAL A 565 18.60 2.48 -53.96
N GLY A 566 18.54 2.75 -55.26
CA GLY A 566 19.10 3.97 -55.86
C GLY A 566 18.48 5.25 -55.28
N PRO A 567 19.16 6.42 -55.42
CA PRO A 567 18.80 7.68 -54.75
C PRO A 567 17.51 8.37 -55.26
N GLU A 568 16.65 7.66 -55.98
CA GLU A 568 15.35 8.18 -56.38
C GLU A 568 14.43 8.23 -55.14
N PRO A 569 13.67 9.32 -54.93
CA PRO A 569 12.79 9.44 -53.77
C PRO A 569 11.74 8.34 -53.79
N HIS A 570 11.84 7.41 -52.83
CA HIS A 570 10.92 6.28 -52.74
C HIS A 570 9.51 6.82 -52.39
N PRO A 571 8.44 6.42 -53.11
CA PRO A 571 7.08 6.97 -52.92
C PRO A 571 6.52 6.76 -51.52
N VAL A 572 7.08 5.80 -50.76
CA VAL A 572 6.76 5.56 -49.34
C VAL A 572 7.27 6.67 -48.43
N LEU A 573 8.48 7.20 -48.66
CA LEU A 573 9.01 8.34 -47.90
C LEU A 573 8.21 9.62 -48.18
N GLU A 574 7.75 9.80 -49.41
CA GLU A 574 6.90 10.92 -49.78
C GLU A 574 5.49 10.83 -49.19
N ARG A 575 4.92 9.61 -49.06
CA ARG A 575 3.65 9.39 -48.36
C ARG A 575 3.76 9.62 -46.86
N VAL A 576 4.81 9.14 -46.21
CA VAL A 576 5.05 9.36 -44.76
C VAL A 576 5.31 10.84 -44.47
N LEU A 577 6.03 11.56 -45.34
CA LEU A 577 6.21 13.00 -45.18
C LEU A 577 4.93 13.81 -45.45
N LYS A 578 4.02 13.32 -46.31
CA LYS A 578 2.74 13.98 -46.60
C LYS A 578 1.66 13.68 -45.55
N SER A 579 1.61 12.46 -44.98
CA SER A 579 0.67 12.12 -43.89
C SER A 579 0.96 12.92 -42.63
N ASP A 580 2.22 13.02 -42.23
CA ASP A 580 2.61 13.66 -40.96
C ASP A 580 2.62 15.20 -41.07
N ALA A 581 2.73 15.73 -42.29
CA ALA A 581 2.58 17.16 -42.56
C ALA A 581 1.11 17.60 -42.53
N ALA A 582 0.16 16.73 -42.92
CA ALA A 582 -1.26 16.99 -42.79
C ALA A 582 -1.69 17.03 -41.32
N GLU A 583 -1.22 16.06 -40.51
CA GLU A 583 -1.54 15.93 -39.08
C GLU A 583 -1.02 17.14 -38.24
N ASN A 584 0.10 17.77 -38.61
CA ASN A 584 0.61 18.97 -37.92
C ASN A 584 -0.06 20.28 -38.37
N VAL A 585 -0.68 20.34 -39.54
CA VAL A 585 -1.41 21.53 -40.00
C VAL A 585 -2.81 21.56 -39.40
N GLU A 586 -3.44 20.40 -39.20
CA GLU A 586 -4.75 20.26 -38.56
C GLU A 586 -4.72 20.63 -37.06
N ALA A 587 -3.68 20.18 -36.33
CA ALA A 587 -3.50 20.50 -34.91
C ALA A 587 -3.21 22.00 -34.60
N VAL A 588 -2.85 22.79 -35.61
CA VAL A 588 -2.68 24.25 -35.50
C VAL A 588 -3.94 25.00 -35.94
N GLY A 589 -4.76 24.40 -36.82
CA GLY A 589 -6.06 24.94 -37.26
C GLY A 589 -7.15 24.85 -36.19
N GLU A 590 -7.27 23.72 -35.49
CA GLU A 590 -8.31 23.49 -34.47
C GLU A 590 -8.22 24.44 -33.26
N LYS A 591 -7.03 25.00 -32.98
CA LYS A 591 -6.85 25.95 -31.86
C LYS A 591 -7.31 27.38 -32.17
N GLN A 592 -7.53 27.76 -33.44
CA GLN A 592 -8.03 29.10 -33.78
C GLN A 592 -9.56 29.18 -33.86
N GLU A 593 -10.27 28.06 -34.04
CA GLU A 593 -11.74 28.05 -34.04
C GLU A 593 -12.35 27.93 -32.64
N ALA A 594 -11.66 27.27 -31.69
CA ALA A 594 -12.16 27.12 -30.31
C ALA A 594 -12.21 28.43 -29.50
N ASP A 595 -11.37 29.43 -29.82
CA ASP A 595 -11.31 30.71 -29.11
C ASP A 595 -12.31 31.77 -29.64
N THR A 596 -13.12 31.45 -30.65
CA THR A 596 -14.14 32.39 -31.20
C THR A 596 -15.60 32.04 -30.86
N MET A 597 -15.88 30.92 -30.18
CA MET A 597 -17.26 30.47 -29.90
C MET A 597 -17.70 30.55 -28.42
N THR A 598 -16.90 31.10 -27.51
CA THR A 598 -17.22 31.18 -26.06
C THR A 598 -17.47 32.59 -25.53
N ALA A 599 -18.10 33.45 -26.33
CA ALA A 599 -18.48 34.79 -25.90
C ALA A 599 -19.89 35.21 -26.36
N GLU A 600 -20.93 34.40 -26.12
CA GLU A 600 -22.33 34.87 -26.14
C GLU A 600 -23.30 33.81 -25.58
N ALA A 601 -23.53 33.80 -24.27
CA ALA A 601 -24.80 33.36 -23.65
C ALA A 601 -24.73 33.56 -22.12
N GLY A 602 -25.10 34.77 -21.69
CA GLY A 602 -25.45 35.07 -20.31
C GLY A 602 -26.95 35.27 -20.14
N ALA A 603 -27.45 34.83 -18.99
CA ALA A 603 -28.68 35.25 -18.28
C ALA A 603 -30.04 34.61 -18.65
N THR A 604 -30.61 33.90 -17.67
CA THR A 604 -32.01 33.90 -17.14
C THR A 604 -32.15 32.69 -16.19
N SER A 605 -32.21 32.84 -14.86
CA SER A 605 -33.34 33.19 -13.97
C SER A 605 -34.49 32.16 -13.85
N ASN A 606 -34.81 31.86 -12.58
CA ASN A 606 -36.08 31.36 -12.00
C ASN A 606 -36.41 29.85 -11.98
N GLY A 607 -36.43 29.27 -10.76
CA GLY A 607 -37.65 29.12 -9.92
C GLY A 607 -38.62 27.96 -10.19
N SER A 608 -39.14 27.37 -9.10
CA SER A 608 -40.30 26.45 -8.99
C SER A 608 -40.09 25.03 -9.53
N GLU A 609 -40.71 23.95 -9.06
CA GLU A 609 -41.64 23.66 -7.96
C GLU A 609 -41.76 22.12 -7.89
N ILE A 610 -42.16 21.60 -6.73
CA ILE A 610 -42.57 20.21 -6.51
C ILE A 610 -43.87 19.93 -7.29
N PRO A 611 -44.08 18.71 -7.80
CA PRO A 611 -45.30 18.02 -7.37
C PRO A 611 -45.10 16.51 -7.05
N PRO A 612 -45.96 15.94 -6.20
CA PRO A 612 -46.02 14.50 -5.94
C PRO A 612 -47.02 13.81 -6.88
N ALA A 613 -46.82 12.52 -7.14
CA ALA A 613 -47.85 11.68 -7.73
C ALA A 613 -47.83 10.29 -7.08
N ASP A 614 -48.89 10.02 -6.33
CA ASP A 614 -49.42 8.70 -6.03
C ASP A 614 -49.87 7.97 -7.31
N ALA A 615 -49.82 6.64 -7.26
CA ALA A 615 -50.89 5.69 -7.66
C ALA A 615 -50.36 4.46 -8.41
N SER A 616 -50.34 3.36 -7.66
CA SER A 616 -50.93 2.04 -7.99
C SER A 616 -51.18 1.69 -9.47
N ALA A 617 -50.56 0.60 -9.93
CA ALA A 617 -51.25 -0.43 -10.71
C ALA A 617 -50.49 -1.77 -10.69
N SER A 618 -51.29 -2.82 -10.53
CA SER A 618 -51.01 -4.25 -10.59
C SER A 618 -50.25 -4.74 -11.83
N SER A 619 -49.45 -5.79 -11.66
CA SER A 619 -49.26 -6.82 -12.68
C SER A 619 -48.60 -8.07 -12.08
N ASP A 620 -49.43 -9.04 -11.73
CA ASP A 620 -49.05 -10.45 -11.57
C ASP A 620 -48.50 -11.01 -12.88
N ASN A 621 -47.37 -11.72 -12.79
CA ASN A 621 -46.92 -12.87 -13.59
C ASN A 621 -45.40 -12.85 -13.77
N ALA A 622 -44.67 -13.56 -12.91
CA ALA A 622 -43.36 -14.06 -13.24
C ALA A 622 -43.12 -15.41 -12.55
N VAL A 623 -43.00 -16.42 -13.40
CA VAL A 623 -42.57 -17.80 -13.15
C VAL A 623 -41.22 -17.81 -12.41
N PRO A 624 -41.01 -18.64 -11.37
CA PRO A 624 -39.70 -18.76 -10.74
C PRO A 624 -38.77 -19.50 -11.69
N THR A 625 -37.74 -18.82 -12.18
CA THR A 625 -36.63 -19.46 -12.89
C THR A 625 -35.52 -19.65 -11.87
N ASP A 626 -35.03 -20.88 -11.76
CA ASP A 626 -33.94 -21.28 -10.87
C ASP A 626 -32.72 -20.36 -10.98
N PRO A 627 -32.02 -20.07 -9.87
CA PRO A 627 -30.74 -19.38 -9.93
C PRO A 627 -29.69 -20.34 -10.52
N ALA A 628 -29.48 -20.22 -11.83
CA ALA A 628 -28.33 -20.81 -12.51
C ALA A 628 -27.05 -20.29 -11.84
N ILE A 629 -26.35 -21.20 -11.18
CA ILE A 629 -25.01 -21.03 -10.66
C ILE A 629 -24.11 -20.70 -11.87
N SER A 630 -23.79 -19.42 -12.03
CA SER A 630 -22.79 -18.95 -12.98
C SER A 630 -21.42 -19.41 -12.48
N HIS A 631 -21.04 -20.63 -12.88
CA HIS A 631 -19.64 -21.02 -12.90
C HIS A 631 -18.93 -20.11 -13.90
N GLU A 632 -18.28 -19.05 -13.41
CA GLU A 632 -17.23 -18.42 -14.19
C GLU A 632 -16.20 -19.50 -14.54
N PRO A 633 -15.89 -19.71 -15.83
CA PRO A 633 -14.85 -20.66 -16.20
C PRO A 633 -13.55 -20.17 -15.57
N ILE A 634 -12.99 -20.99 -14.68
CA ILE A 634 -11.64 -20.82 -14.14
C ILE A 634 -10.73 -20.61 -15.35
N GLN A 635 -10.28 -19.37 -15.55
CA GLN A 635 -9.31 -19.04 -16.58
C GLN A 635 -8.03 -19.79 -16.24
N THR A 636 -7.86 -20.96 -16.86
CA THR A 636 -6.57 -21.66 -16.85
C THR A 636 -5.54 -20.70 -17.43
N PRO A 637 -4.49 -20.33 -16.68
CA PRO A 637 -3.51 -19.35 -17.15
C PRO A 637 -2.90 -19.85 -18.45
N GLU A 638 -2.94 -19.02 -19.49
CA GLU A 638 -2.31 -19.34 -20.78
C GLU A 638 -0.85 -19.78 -20.58
N PRO A 639 -0.42 -20.92 -21.17
CA PRO A 639 0.96 -21.36 -21.10
C PRO A 639 1.84 -20.38 -21.88
N ARG A 640 2.49 -19.48 -21.15
CA ARG A 640 3.40 -18.47 -21.71
C ARG A 640 4.68 -19.17 -22.17
N LEU A 641 5.00 -19.07 -23.47
CA LEU A 641 6.27 -19.58 -24.02
C LEU A 641 7.46 -18.94 -23.31
N VAL A 642 8.27 -19.78 -22.67
CA VAL A 642 9.50 -19.37 -22.00
C VAL A 642 10.51 -18.98 -23.08
N ALA A 643 10.65 -17.69 -23.34
CA ALA A 643 11.56 -17.21 -24.38
C ALA A 643 13.00 -17.64 -24.05
N PHE A 644 13.87 -17.86 -25.06
CA PHE A 644 15.27 -18.30 -24.89
C PHE A 644 16.02 -17.59 -23.73
N HIS A 645 15.69 -16.30 -23.56
CA HIS A 645 16.29 -15.42 -22.57
C HIS A 645 15.85 -15.72 -21.11
N GLU A 646 14.68 -16.31 -20.90
CA GLU A 646 14.17 -16.75 -19.60
C GLU A 646 14.86 -18.04 -19.11
N LEU A 647 15.32 -18.90 -20.03
CA LEU A 647 16.01 -20.17 -19.72
C LEU A 647 17.46 -20.02 -19.24
N LEU A 648 18.10 -18.86 -19.43
CA LEU A 648 19.49 -18.66 -19.01
C LEU A 648 19.60 -18.69 -17.47
N PRO A 649 20.61 -19.28 -16.85
CA PRO A 649 20.84 -19.04 -15.42
C PRO A 649 21.22 -17.57 -15.19
N SER A 650 20.94 -17.02 -13.99
CA SER A 650 21.51 -15.72 -13.58
C SER A 650 23.02 -15.85 -13.41
N PHE A 651 23.81 -14.79 -13.63
CA PHE A 651 25.25 -14.81 -13.32
C PHE A 651 25.44 -15.32 -11.90
N PRO A 652 26.46 -16.16 -11.64
CA PRO A 652 26.83 -16.56 -10.30
C PRO A 652 27.22 -15.27 -9.56
N ARG A 653 26.26 -14.74 -8.82
CA ARG A 653 26.52 -13.64 -7.91
C ARG A 653 27.46 -14.24 -6.87
N PRO A 654 28.63 -13.62 -6.61
CA PRO A 654 29.41 -14.04 -5.46
C PRO A 654 28.47 -13.98 -4.27
N ASN A 655 28.53 -14.96 -3.37
CA ASN A 655 27.71 -14.98 -2.16
C ASN A 655 28.17 -13.84 -1.24
N ILE A 656 27.83 -12.62 -1.62
CA ILE A 656 28.20 -11.39 -0.92
C ILE A 656 27.13 -11.21 0.13
N ASP A 657 27.50 -11.45 1.39
CA ASP A 657 26.65 -11.08 2.50
C ASP A 657 26.44 -9.54 2.45
N PRO A 658 25.18 -9.06 2.35
CA PRO A 658 24.88 -7.62 2.31
C PRO A 658 25.43 -6.85 3.52
N SER A 659 25.74 -7.53 4.63
CA SER A 659 26.38 -6.93 5.80
C SER A 659 27.78 -6.39 5.48
N THR A 660 28.54 -7.07 4.59
CA THR A 660 29.93 -6.77 4.23
C THR A 660 30.08 -5.60 3.25
N LEU A 661 29.01 -5.24 2.53
CA LEU A 661 29.03 -4.14 1.58
C LEU A 661 29.09 -2.77 2.30
N PRO A 662 29.83 -1.78 1.76
CA PRO A 662 29.84 -0.41 2.27
C PRO A 662 28.41 0.17 2.43
N LYS A 663 28.19 0.99 3.46
CA LYS A 663 26.85 1.52 3.80
C LYS A 663 26.14 2.24 2.63
N HIS A 664 26.91 2.91 1.76
CA HIS A 664 26.41 3.70 0.63
C HIS A 664 26.61 3.02 -0.73
N ASP A 665 26.90 1.72 -0.74
CA ASP A 665 27.03 1.00 -2.01
C ASP A 665 25.65 0.89 -2.70
N LYS A 666 25.59 1.27 -3.98
CA LYS A 666 24.38 1.16 -4.81
C LYS A 666 23.86 -0.28 -4.83
N ILE A 667 24.75 -1.27 -4.82
CA ILE A 667 24.38 -2.69 -4.76
C ILE A 667 23.69 -3.01 -3.44
N LYS A 668 24.17 -2.48 -2.31
CA LYS A 668 23.56 -2.69 -1.00
C LYS A 668 22.17 -2.07 -0.92
N HIS A 669 21.98 -0.86 -1.45
CA HIS A 669 20.66 -0.22 -1.53
C HIS A 669 19.69 -1.03 -2.38
N LYS A 670 20.15 -1.52 -3.53
CA LYS A 670 19.36 -2.38 -4.41
C LYS A 670 18.98 -3.69 -3.72
N LEU A 671 19.93 -4.39 -3.10
CA LEU A 671 19.67 -5.60 -2.34
C LEU A 671 18.70 -5.36 -1.19
N ARG A 672 18.81 -4.25 -0.46
CA ARG A 672 17.85 -3.86 0.58
C ARG A 672 16.46 -3.58 0.04
N ARG A 673 16.35 -2.98 -1.15
CA ARG A 673 15.06 -2.72 -1.80
C ARG A 673 14.40 -4.01 -2.28
N LEU A 674 15.17 -4.92 -2.86
CA LEU A 674 14.69 -6.24 -3.29
C LEU A 674 14.39 -7.17 -2.10
N ALA A 675 15.12 -7.03 -1.00
CA ALA A 675 14.87 -7.73 0.26
C ALA A 675 13.86 -6.98 1.17
N ALA A 676 13.30 -5.87 0.70
CA ALA A 676 12.23 -5.21 1.43
C ALA A 676 11.03 -6.15 1.45
N PRO A 677 10.36 -6.29 2.61
CA PRO A 677 9.27 -7.24 2.74
C PRO A 677 8.12 -6.87 1.82
N ILE A 678 7.65 -7.88 1.10
CA ILE A 678 6.37 -7.86 0.41
C ILE A 678 5.34 -8.25 1.46
N PHE A 679 4.45 -7.31 1.78
CA PHE A 679 3.37 -7.57 2.72
C PHE A 679 2.25 -8.32 2.01
N LYS A 680 1.76 -9.40 2.62
CA LYS A 680 0.67 -10.21 2.07
C LYS A 680 -0.42 -10.38 3.12
N THR A 681 -1.67 -10.34 2.68
CA THR A 681 -2.86 -10.63 3.50
C THR A 681 -3.19 -12.11 3.50
N ARG A 682 -2.83 -12.83 2.43
CA ARG A 682 -2.99 -14.28 2.34
C ARG A 682 -2.24 -15.00 3.46
N GLY A 683 -2.97 -15.79 4.25
CA GLY A 683 -2.44 -16.52 5.40
C GLY A 683 -2.39 -15.70 6.69
N VAL A 684 -2.95 -14.49 6.71
CA VAL A 684 -3.17 -13.73 7.96
C VAL A 684 -4.41 -14.30 8.66
N LYS A 685 -4.22 -14.76 9.90
CA LYS A 685 -5.29 -15.28 10.75
C LYS A 685 -5.53 -14.37 11.93
N VAL A 686 -6.77 -13.94 12.15
CA VAL A 686 -7.18 -13.14 13.31
C VAL A 686 -8.05 -14.01 14.21
N GLN A 687 -7.50 -14.36 15.37
CA GLN A 687 -8.21 -15.10 16.41
C GLN A 687 -8.90 -14.13 17.37
N TRP A 688 -10.23 -14.23 17.50
CA TRP A 688 -11.06 -13.32 18.27
C TRP A 688 -11.49 -13.90 19.61
N ALA A 689 -11.47 -13.11 20.68
CA ALA A 689 -12.11 -13.50 21.94
C ALA A 689 -13.64 -13.52 21.84
N ASN A 690 -14.21 -12.64 20.99
CA ASN A 690 -15.60 -12.61 20.59
C ASN A 690 -15.66 -12.35 19.08
N ILE A 691 -16.20 -13.28 18.30
CA ILE A 691 -16.18 -13.18 16.82
C ILE A 691 -17.01 -11.99 16.30
N LEU A 692 -18.06 -11.61 17.03
CA LEU A 692 -18.89 -10.43 16.69
C LEU A 692 -18.12 -9.11 16.78
N ASP A 693 -16.98 -9.10 17.48
CA ASP A 693 -16.14 -7.90 17.51
C ASP A 693 -15.53 -7.61 16.11
N ALA A 694 -15.46 -8.58 15.20
CA ALA A 694 -14.97 -8.36 13.83
C ALA A 694 -15.83 -7.34 13.04
N GLU A 695 -17.10 -7.19 13.39
CA GLU A 695 -18.06 -6.27 12.76
C GLU A 695 -17.78 -4.79 13.04
N PHE A 696 -16.89 -4.47 14.01
CA PHE A 696 -16.50 -3.08 14.27
C PHE A 696 -15.65 -2.47 13.16
N ALA A 697 -15.08 -3.28 12.26
CA ALA A 697 -14.42 -2.80 11.07
C ALA A 697 -15.41 -2.77 9.90
N GLU A 698 -15.37 -1.68 9.13
CA GLU A 698 -16.25 -1.48 7.98
C GLU A 698 -15.97 -2.50 6.86
N GLN A 699 -14.68 -2.75 6.58
CA GLN A 699 -14.22 -3.66 5.54
C GLN A 699 -12.94 -4.37 5.99
N TRP A 700 -12.82 -5.65 5.65
CA TRP A 700 -11.60 -6.44 5.84
C TRP A 700 -10.99 -6.79 4.49
N PRO A 701 -9.65 -6.93 4.39
CA PRO A 701 -9.04 -7.53 3.20
C PRO A 701 -9.58 -8.94 2.97
N GLU A 702 -9.82 -9.28 1.70
CA GLU A 702 -10.49 -10.53 1.28
C GLU A 702 -9.82 -11.79 1.82
N HIS A 703 -8.50 -11.79 1.94
CA HIS A 703 -7.72 -12.97 2.33
C HIS A 703 -7.44 -13.10 3.84
N VAL A 704 -8.09 -12.28 4.68
CA VAL A 704 -7.94 -12.36 6.15
C VAL A 704 -8.90 -13.41 6.71
N GLU A 705 -8.35 -14.43 7.37
CA GLU A 705 -9.14 -15.48 8.01
C GLU A 705 -9.52 -15.07 9.44
N HIS A 706 -10.79 -15.21 9.80
CA HIS A 706 -11.29 -14.95 11.15
C HIS A 706 -11.58 -16.27 11.88
N GLU A 707 -10.98 -16.44 13.06
CA GLU A 707 -11.13 -17.66 13.87
C GLU A 707 -11.57 -17.33 15.30
N PRO A 708 -12.37 -18.18 15.97
CA PRO A 708 -12.64 -18.04 17.40
C PRO A 708 -11.42 -18.46 18.22
N MET A 709 -10.93 -17.60 19.12
CA MET A 709 -9.81 -17.91 20.03
C MET A 709 -10.18 -18.94 21.11
N GLY A 710 -11.47 -19.22 21.28
CA GLY A 710 -12.02 -20.11 22.31
C GLY A 710 -12.02 -19.49 23.71
N LEU A 711 -12.23 -20.33 24.74
CA LEU A 711 -12.36 -19.87 26.12
C LEU A 711 -10.99 -19.48 26.70
N VAL A 712 -10.65 -18.19 26.60
CA VAL A 712 -9.36 -17.67 27.10
C VAL A 712 -9.52 -16.94 28.42
N ARG A 713 -8.63 -17.23 29.39
CA ARG A 713 -8.61 -16.56 30.69
C ARG A 713 -7.90 -15.20 30.63
N HIS A 714 -6.63 -15.14 31.03
CA HIS A 714 -5.85 -13.89 31.18
C HIS A 714 -4.63 -13.84 30.26
N THR A 715 -4.40 -14.88 29.46
CA THR A 715 -3.22 -15.02 28.61
C THR A 715 -3.72 -15.55 27.29
N ALA A 716 -3.45 -14.83 26.20
CA ALA A 716 -3.85 -15.25 24.84
C ALA A 716 -3.43 -16.69 24.57
N LYS A 717 -4.07 -17.42 23.66
CA LYS A 717 -3.54 -18.73 23.25
C LYS A 717 -2.26 -18.56 22.43
N HIS A 718 -1.45 -19.61 22.34
CA HIS A 718 -0.33 -19.62 21.41
C HIS A 718 -0.84 -20.22 20.09
N PRO A 719 -0.63 -19.58 18.94
CA PRO A 719 -1.21 -20.04 17.67
C PRO A 719 -0.78 -21.46 17.31
N ASP A 720 0.49 -21.82 17.52
CA ASP A 720 0.99 -23.18 17.23
C ASP A 720 0.40 -24.30 18.11
N TYR A 721 -0.32 -23.96 19.19
CA TYR A 721 -0.86 -24.97 20.11
C TYR A 721 -2.15 -25.61 19.57
N ASP A 722 -2.96 -24.86 18.81
CA ASP A 722 -4.24 -25.35 18.27
C ASP A 722 -4.01 -26.39 17.16
N ALA A 723 -2.92 -26.30 16.40
CA ALA A 723 -2.53 -27.32 15.41
C ALA A 723 -2.23 -28.70 16.01
N LYS A 724 -1.94 -28.77 17.32
CA LYS A 724 -1.59 -30.02 18.02
C LYS A 724 -2.70 -30.54 18.92
N MET A 725 -3.58 -29.68 19.42
CA MET A 725 -4.60 -30.08 20.40
C MET A 725 -5.95 -30.48 19.76
N THR A 726 -6.25 -30.00 18.56
CA THR A 726 -7.50 -30.32 17.84
C THR A 726 -7.63 -31.80 17.44
N VAL A 727 -6.54 -32.56 17.44
CA VAL A 727 -6.55 -33.98 17.03
C VAL A 727 -6.77 -34.95 18.20
N LEU A 728 -6.62 -34.52 19.47
CA LEU A 728 -6.57 -35.47 20.60
C LEU A 728 -7.60 -35.28 21.73
N ASP A 729 -8.14 -34.07 21.97
CA ASP A 729 -8.81 -33.82 23.27
C ASP A 729 -10.29 -33.35 23.22
N THR A 730 -10.90 -33.10 22.06
CA THR A 730 -12.27 -32.53 22.01
C THR A 730 -13.40 -33.49 21.69
N ALA A 731 -13.15 -34.72 21.23
CA ALA A 731 -14.22 -35.61 20.79
C ALA A 731 -14.77 -36.60 21.86
N PRO A 732 -13.97 -37.35 22.65
CA PRO A 732 -14.57 -38.47 23.38
C PRO A 732 -15.20 -38.14 24.75
N HIS A 733 -14.92 -37.00 25.38
CA HIS A 733 -15.29 -36.80 26.79
C HIS A 733 -16.53 -35.91 27.05
N ILE A 734 -17.14 -35.35 26.00
CA ILE A 734 -18.43 -34.63 26.12
C ILE A 734 -19.60 -35.58 25.85
N GLU A 735 -19.45 -36.57 24.96
CA GLU A 735 -20.48 -37.59 24.71
C GLU A 735 -20.64 -38.54 25.91
N GLU A 736 -19.55 -38.90 26.60
CA GLU A 736 -19.60 -39.83 27.74
C GLU A 736 -20.41 -39.27 28.94
N ARG A 737 -20.50 -37.93 29.06
CA ARG A 737 -21.31 -37.26 30.08
C ARG A 737 -22.76 -37.01 29.69
N ALA A 738 -23.07 -37.06 28.39
CA ALA A 738 -24.44 -36.98 27.90
C ALA A 738 -25.17 -38.33 28.05
N ILE A 739 -24.44 -39.44 27.98
CA ILE A 739 -24.99 -40.80 28.09
C ILE A 739 -25.41 -41.14 29.55
N GLU A 740 -24.76 -40.57 30.58
CA GLU A 740 -25.11 -40.86 31.99
C GLU A 740 -26.39 -40.18 32.51
N HIS A 741 -26.99 -39.23 31.77
CA HIS A 741 -28.14 -38.45 32.26
C HIS A 741 -29.40 -38.48 31.36
N GLY A 742 -29.50 -39.38 30.39
CA GLY A 742 -30.61 -39.37 29.42
C GLY A 742 -31.23 -40.74 29.14
N ASN A 743 -31.83 -41.38 30.15
CA ASN A 743 -32.94 -42.31 29.91
C ASN A 743 -34.17 -41.45 29.56
N ILE A 744 -34.35 -41.15 28.28
CA ILE A 744 -35.64 -40.71 27.73
C ILE A 744 -35.91 -41.68 26.58
N GLU A 745 -37.03 -42.39 26.72
CA GLU A 745 -37.55 -43.39 25.80
C GLU A 745 -37.59 -42.83 24.38
N ALA A 746 -36.99 -43.58 23.46
CA ALA A 746 -37.09 -43.35 22.03
C ALA A 746 -38.46 -43.87 21.56
N ASP A 747 -39.40 -42.96 21.38
CA ASP A 747 -40.59 -43.21 20.55
C ASP A 747 -40.23 -42.93 19.09
N GLU A 748 -40.44 -43.94 18.26
CA GLU A 748 -40.40 -43.90 16.79
C GLU A 748 -41.39 -42.83 16.28
N VAL A 749 -40.93 -41.92 15.43
CA VAL A 749 -41.83 -41.10 14.62
C VAL A 749 -41.31 -41.04 13.18
N ASP A 750 -42.20 -41.45 12.30
CA ASP A 750 -42.08 -41.55 10.85
C ASP A 750 -41.71 -40.22 10.17
N GLU A 751 -40.83 -40.33 9.18
CA GLU A 751 -40.46 -39.29 8.21
C GLU A 751 -41.64 -39.00 7.25
N VAL A 752 -42.54 -38.07 7.61
CA VAL A 752 -43.40 -37.40 6.62
C VAL A 752 -43.72 -35.96 7.07
N ASP A 753 -43.41 -34.98 6.20
CA ASP A 753 -43.84 -33.57 6.22
C ASP A 753 -43.24 -32.60 7.28
N GLU A 754 -41.93 -32.30 7.20
CA GLU A 754 -41.26 -31.30 8.07
C GLU A 754 -41.39 -29.83 7.62
N GLU A 755 -41.85 -29.53 6.41
CA GLU A 755 -41.76 -28.15 5.88
C GLU A 755 -42.92 -27.24 6.32
N VAL A 756 -44.06 -27.79 6.78
CA VAL A 756 -45.22 -27.00 7.22
C VAL A 756 -45.22 -26.72 8.73
N GLN A 757 -44.44 -27.45 9.54
CA GLN A 757 -44.43 -27.28 11.01
C GLN A 757 -43.44 -26.22 11.52
N LEU A 758 -42.48 -25.78 10.70
CA LEU A 758 -41.46 -24.80 11.10
C LEU A 758 -42.03 -23.37 11.24
N GLU A 759 -42.99 -22.97 10.40
CA GLU A 759 -43.60 -21.63 10.48
C GLU A 759 -44.49 -21.44 11.73
N ASP A 760 -45.20 -22.50 12.14
CA ASP A 760 -45.99 -22.50 13.37
C ASP A 760 -45.13 -22.52 14.63
N ALA A 761 -43.93 -23.12 14.57
CA ALA A 761 -42.97 -23.10 15.67
C ALA A 761 -42.36 -21.70 15.88
N GLU A 762 -42.06 -20.97 14.80
CA GLU A 762 -41.52 -19.61 14.89
C GLU A 762 -42.55 -18.62 15.44
N THR A 763 -43.81 -18.70 14.98
CA THR A 763 -44.89 -17.83 15.47
C THR A 763 -45.19 -18.09 16.95
N GLN A 764 -45.17 -19.34 17.40
CA GLN A 764 -45.28 -19.67 18.84
C GLN A 764 -44.07 -19.19 19.65
N ALA A 765 -42.85 -19.25 19.10
CA ALA A 765 -41.65 -18.76 19.77
C ALA A 765 -41.69 -17.23 19.96
N VAL A 766 -42.19 -16.48 18.97
CA VAL A 766 -42.38 -15.03 19.06
C VAL A 766 -43.41 -14.68 20.12
N LYS A 767 -44.54 -15.41 20.17
CA LYS A 767 -45.59 -15.20 21.18
C LYS A 767 -45.07 -15.43 22.61
N ARG A 768 -44.32 -16.52 22.83
CA ARG A 768 -43.67 -16.82 24.12
C ARG A 768 -42.64 -15.75 24.53
N ARG A 769 -41.92 -15.15 23.56
CA ARG A 769 -40.99 -14.04 23.83
C ARG A 769 -41.72 -12.76 24.25
N GLN A 770 -42.88 -12.47 23.66
CA GLN A 770 -43.71 -11.32 24.04
C GLN A 770 -44.34 -11.50 25.42
N GLU A 771 -44.86 -12.69 25.73
CA GLU A 771 -45.42 -13.02 27.05
C GLU A 771 -44.36 -12.91 28.17
N LYS A 772 -43.14 -13.46 27.97
CA LYS A 772 -42.03 -13.28 28.92
C LYS A 772 -41.60 -11.83 29.11
N LYS A 773 -41.71 -10.98 28.07
CA LYS A 773 -41.43 -9.55 28.21
C LYS A 773 -42.50 -8.85 29.04
N ALA A 774 -43.78 -9.17 28.83
CA ALA A 774 -44.89 -8.65 29.61
C ALA A 774 -44.80 -9.09 31.08
N GLU A 775 -44.44 -10.34 31.34
CA GLU A 775 -44.23 -10.88 32.69
C GLU A 775 -43.11 -10.11 33.42
N ARG A 776 -41.94 -9.94 32.79
CA ARG A 776 -40.83 -9.16 33.36
C ARG A 776 -41.20 -7.70 33.64
N GLN A 777 -42.00 -7.08 32.79
CA GLN A 777 -42.49 -5.72 33.02
C GLN A 777 -43.44 -5.67 34.23
N SER A 778 -44.36 -6.64 34.34
CA SER A 778 -45.27 -6.73 35.49
C SER A 778 -44.52 -6.96 36.82
N GLU A 779 -43.47 -7.78 36.81
CA GLU A 779 -42.63 -8.05 37.98
C GLU A 779 -41.84 -6.79 38.40
N GLN A 780 -41.34 -6.01 37.43
CA GLN A 780 -40.69 -4.73 37.71
C GLN A 780 -41.65 -3.71 38.34
N VAL A 781 -42.90 -3.64 37.85
CA VAL A 781 -43.94 -2.78 38.43
C VAL A 781 -44.27 -3.22 39.85
N ALA A 782 -44.45 -4.52 40.09
CA ALA A 782 -44.70 -5.06 41.42
C ALA A 782 -43.54 -4.79 42.39
N ARG A 783 -42.30 -4.98 41.94
CA ARG A 783 -41.10 -4.71 42.75
C ARG A 783 -40.97 -3.22 43.09
N LYS A 784 -41.30 -2.33 42.16
CA LYS A 784 -41.34 -0.88 42.41
C LYS A 784 -42.41 -0.52 43.44
N ALA A 785 -43.60 -1.09 43.33
CA ALA A 785 -44.68 -0.86 44.30
C ALA A 785 -44.30 -1.31 45.72
N VAL A 786 -43.59 -2.44 45.87
CA VAL A 786 -43.06 -2.89 47.17
C VAL A 786 -42.03 -1.92 47.74
N LEU A 787 -41.12 -1.41 46.90
CA LEU A 787 -40.12 -0.42 47.33
C LEU A 787 -40.76 0.90 47.74
N ASP A 788 -41.77 1.37 47.01
CA ASP A 788 -42.50 2.59 47.33
C ASP A 788 -43.30 2.43 48.64
N SER A 789 -43.91 1.26 48.88
CA SER A 789 -44.56 0.93 50.15
C SER A 789 -43.57 0.90 51.33
N LEU A 790 -42.39 0.29 51.14
CA LEU A 790 -41.33 0.28 52.15
C LEU A 790 -40.81 1.68 52.47
N ALA A 791 -40.64 2.52 51.43
CA ALA A 791 -40.23 3.91 51.59
C ALA A 791 -41.28 4.70 52.38
N GLN A 792 -42.56 4.51 52.08
CA GLN A 792 -43.67 5.12 52.84
C GLN A 792 -43.69 4.64 54.30
N GLN A 793 -43.45 3.36 54.56
CA GLN A 793 -43.33 2.84 55.93
C GLN A 793 -42.13 3.44 56.68
N MET A 794 -40.98 3.62 56.02
CA MET A 794 -39.82 4.27 56.62
C MET A 794 -40.08 5.75 56.94
N VAL A 795 -40.74 6.47 56.02
CA VAL A 795 -41.13 7.87 56.24
C VAL A 795 -42.14 7.98 57.38
N ALA A 796 -43.11 7.06 57.47
CA ALA A 796 -44.07 7.01 58.58
C ALA A 796 -43.39 6.76 59.93
N LYS A 797 -42.43 5.82 59.99
CA LYS A 797 -41.63 5.55 61.20
C LYS A 797 -40.74 6.73 61.62
N LEU A 798 -40.30 7.56 60.67
CA LEU A 798 -39.52 8.77 60.95
C LEU A 798 -40.40 9.97 61.37
N ARG A 799 -41.72 9.90 61.15
CA ARG A 799 -42.68 10.95 61.49
C ARG A 799 -43.26 10.82 62.90
N ASP A 800 -42.88 9.77 63.63
CA ASP A 800 -43.39 9.47 64.96
C ASP A 800 -42.76 10.45 66.01
N PRO A 801 -43.54 11.38 66.58
CA PRO A 801 -43.02 12.49 67.40
C PRO A 801 -42.47 12.05 68.78
N GLN A 802 -42.55 10.76 69.12
CA GLN A 802 -42.07 10.19 70.37
C GLN A 802 -40.59 9.75 70.33
N LEU A 803 -39.98 9.66 69.14
CA LEU A 803 -38.55 9.35 68.98
C LEU A 803 -37.71 10.61 69.23
N LYS A 804 -37.45 10.90 70.51
CA LYS A 804 -36.48 11.91 70.93
C LYS A 804 -35.15 11.69 70.19
N PRO A 805 -34.51 12.74 69.63
CA PRO A 805 -33.26 12.62 68.89
C PRO A 805 -32.12 12.20 69.82
N LEU A 806 -31.95 10.89 69.98
CA LEU A 806 -30.87 10.28 70.73
C LEU A 806 -29.53 10.59 70.05
N LYS A 807 -28.79 11.56 70.60
CA LYS A 807 -27.32 11.64 70.65
C LYS A 807 -26.51 11.33 69.37
N THR A 808 -27.10 11.46 68.17
CA THR A 808 -26.41 11.19 66.90
C THR A 808 -25.35 12.23 66.58
N ARG A 809 -25.53 13.48 67.03
CA ARG A 809 -24.58 14.56 66.78
C ARG A 809 -23.24 14.37 67.51
N GLU A 810 -23.27 13.81 68.71
CA GLU A 810 -22.05 13.48 69.48
C GLU A 810 -21.37 12.21 68.95
N ALA A 811 -22.13 11.20 68.53
CA ALA A 811 -21.57 10.00 67.91
C ALA A 811 -20.87 10.31 66.59
N ILE A 812 -21.46 11.19 65.75
CA ILE A 812 -20.84 11.65 64.50
C ILE A 812 -19.59 12.50 64.77
N LYS A 813 -19.61 13.36 65.82
CA LYS A 813 -18.40 14.09 66.26
C LYS A 813 -17.30 13.13 66.71
N ARG A 814 -17.59 12.14 67.55
CA ARG A 814 -16.62 11.14 68.04
C ARG A 814 -16.02 10.32 66.90
N SER A 815 -16.83 9.90 65.93
CA SER A 815 -16.35 9.15 64.75
C SER A 815 -15.42 9.99 63.85
N ARG A 816 -15.74 11.28 63.67
CA ARG A 816 -14.87 12.22 62.93
C ARG A 816 -13.56 12.50 63.67
N GLU A 817 -13.60 12.61 64.99
CA GLU A 817 -12.41 12.79 65.84
C GLU A 817 -11.49 11.55 65.76
N GLN A 818 -12.05 10.35 65.88
CA GLN A 818 -11.31 9.09 65.74
C GLN A 818 -10.65 8.95 64.36
N SER A 819 -11.37 9.34 63.30
CA SER A 819 -10.83 9.33 61.93
C SER A 819 -9.68 10.33 61.76
N ARG A 820 -9.75 11.50 62.41
CA ARG A 820 -8.65 12.49 62.43
C ARG A 820 -7.43 11.96 63.16
N GLN A 821 -7.62 11.36 64.34
CA GLN A 821 -6.53 10.76 65.12
C GLN A 821 -5.83 9.62 64.35
N HIS A 822 -6.61 8.77 63.65
CA HIS A 822 -6.04 7.69 62.84
C HIS A 822 -5.21 8.21 61.66
N ARG A 823 -5.63 9.32 61.05
CA ARG A 823 -4.91 9.95 59.94
C ARG A 823 -3.63 10.65 60.41
N ALA A 824 -3.66 11.30 61.59
CA ALA A 824 -2.48 11.90 62.21
C ALA A 824 -1.41 10.85 62.57
N LYS A 825 -1.81 9.75 63.24
CA LYS A 825 -0.90 8.63 63.55
C LYS A 825 -0.26 7.99 62.32
N ARG A 826 -0.97 7.98 61.19
CA ARG A 826 -0.44 7.46 59.92
C ARG A 826 0.60 8.39 59.31
N LEU A 827 0.41 9.71 59.43
CA LEU A 827 1.38 10.71 58.96
C LEU A 827 2.66 10.70 59.80
N GLU A 828 2.58 10.58 61.12
CA GLU A 828 3.77 10.44 61.99
C GLU A 828 4.63 9.22 61.61
N ARG A 829 4.01 8.07 61.31
CA ARG A 829 4.76 6.88 60.87
C ARG A 829 5.46 7.06 59.53
N MET A 830 4.95 7.92 58.65
CA MET A 830 5.60 8.18 57.36
C MET A 830 6.76 9.16 57.48
N VAL A 831 6.78 10.03 58.51
CA VAL A 831 7.83 11.04 58.70
C VAL A 831 8.96 10.52 59.60
N GLY A 832 8.69 9.59 60.52
CA GLY A 832 9.71 9.07 61.46
C GLY A 832 10.53 7.85 60.99
N GLY A 833 10.29 7.30 59.80
CA GLY A 833 10.90 6.04 59.34
C GLY A 833 12.16 6.16 58.47
N GLY A 834 12.76 7.35 58.35
CA GLY A 834 13.77 7.67 57.32
C GLY A 834 15.17 8.01 57.83
N ALA A 835 15.60 7.50 58.99
CA ALA A 835 16.98 7.63 59.45
C ALA A 835 17.48 6.27 59.93
N GLY A 836 18.04 5.49 59.00
CA GLY A 836 18.60 4.17 59.23
C GLY A 836 19.79 3.95 58.32
N GLU A 837 20.96 4.22 58.91
CA GLU A 837 22.32 3.75 58.67
C GLU A 837 22.61 2.70 57.57
N GLY A 838 23.80 2.84 56.97
CA GLY A 838 24.50 1.83 56.17
C GLY A 838 24.59 2.18 54.69
N SER A 839 25.73 2.08 53.99
CA SER A 839 27.04 1.55 54.34
C SER A 839 27.99 2.03 53.24
N SER A 840 29.08 2.68 53.65
CA SER A 840 30.28 2.86 52.85
C SER A 840 30.89 1.48 52.58
N ALA A 841 31.18 1.16 51.33
CA ALA A 841 32.13 0.11 50.98
C ALA A 841 32.78 0.44 49.64
N ASP A 842 34.10 0.50 49.71
CA ASP A 842 35.08 0.57 48.63
C ASP A 842 34.87 -0.47 47.51
N VAL A 843 35.45 -0.21 46.33
CA VAL A 843 36.60 -0.96 45.77
C VAL A 843 36.73 -0.68 44.26
N ASN A 844 37.97 -0.34 43.87
CA ASN A 844 38.52 -0.30 42.52
C ASN A 844 38.26 -1.57 41.69
N ALA A 845 37.94 -1.40 40.40
CA ALA A 845 38.56 -2.03 39.22
C ALA A 845 37.88 -1.52 37.94
#